data_AF-A0AAD2CNS7-F1
#
_entry.id   AF-A0AAD2CNS7-F1
#
_cell.length_a   1.000
_cell.length_b   1.000
_cell.length_c   1.000
_cell.angle_alpha   90.00
_cell.angle_beta   90.00
_cell.angle_gamma   90.00
#
_symmetry.space_group_name_H-M   'P 1'
#
loop_
_entity.id
_entity.type
_entity.pdbx_description
1 polymer ?
#
loop_
_entity_poly.entity_id
_entity_poly.type
_entity_poly.pdbx_seq_one_letter_code
_entity_poly.pdbx_strand_id
1 'polypeptide(L)'
;MKFLSPKGAVKDAKELEYLVALHQTTHAEIEEFRDGSIDDEDVRVFLMSRFGIVVTNEQVREYIFKGLAGGDGEDEAIDILELVSILMIPMLVKVSDSVLGNKKRTSILTSDQERLLPPPTIIADVLQNILSDTTDGESSTAKPPPLTPSILRQIFVQYDELELVKDDKLIEEMIAVACRGRPGAPLDVKAFARALSSDVNLYNPENETRYTEILTDIFPNGVEKAEESGAEKAAETDVVGDSTQSVKKVKTLSHMDFTADTFVHSLHVSMLWLVIVFSYFFYMLGVQGADFLQSSKDGFGYKVGYAVLRWTITMLKLVILGGAFGFCLGLGNGLPLKSIIGPLLGLIATAVLVFVPASYKGSNEIFDTDLENSDEHSEWPGLGYLLVIFGIVLVLLQVKNIFDLMMPSFEHTKLYTIVDRVAGSSTQLSYRSKQAGIFKINQLVKNAYELHKLDEKAQERSLLKSSRPGEGSNDSPTIHKSSKAIALRNYADQVDELEEVGGFVWSVKEYFSGRLAGTEGIWLPSRLLAANAIQFFAIINSQMRGFYAGIGVCRDVSFEGPECYDLFEPLNSTEGLDGLIGDTCTSLQSAFTAVEAQVTDTLLGANCSVVLSAARDFANEAAIDENIDPAEIENIINRCYGVNTMTAEDIEKFNEWFDDDEFFPDITNETLSYCSEVADFIKTDAFTDLAPGFEDDAFQAYRLCMEAYGSIEMESPCDTQLFSPLQEIFAYEKDYDGENFCVSFISACYIDPFNPTRATCIIGESEDMVYQFQGSTCETYPQINNTMKYYEENILPQQLSVMRFFPEKWTLYLTAIMSIVSGSIVAIITAGVYIPSAIHTVLKFRYGVIPSLKDPKFLKYRDNLVNQTYMIGAMFWGLIVTTLMVTILIALIVFLLVWPASRDIVINLCAQVLGIAVTIILRSVLCMIFLKTAYAGFYRKMPAFANAFMFCMECWNIALTAAFVLGRLVKFLLATGLYVGRIDRPVLAEGLALDIDSLPRIFRQNLLSAEAHRHPYIEQLAQMYLMKLRHKDDFGTKAGSIWRLLFVSALMPWLRKKRIQDDVDIGKEIVAKMRSSIAQGEPEKNPRRISRASFLIDP
;
A
#
# COMPACT_ATOMS: atom_id res chain seq x y z
N MET A 1 3.19 14.13 -7.92
CA MET A 1 4.00 13.83 -9.12
C MET A 1 3.26 14.43 -10.28
N LYS A 2 3.89 15.27 -11.07
CA LYS A 2 3.31 15.73 -12.33
C LYS A 2 4.11 15.08 -13.46
N PHE A 3 3.50 14.87 -14.62
CA PHE A 3 4.20 14.34 -15.78
C PHE A 3 3.78 15.11 -17.02
N LEU A 4 4.65 15.07 -18.04
CA LEU A 4 4.39 15.70 -19.32
C LEU A 4 3.59 14.71 -20.19
N SER A 5 2.48 15.17 -20.76
CA SER A 5 1.69 14.41 -21.73
C SER A 5 1.50 15.19 -23.02
N PRO A 6 1.37 14.52 -24.18
CA PRO A 6 1.03 15.17 -25.43
C PRO A 6 -0.27 15.97 -25.34
N LYS A 7 -0.40 16.99 -26.20
CA LYS A 7 -1.61 17.81 -26.34
C LYS A 7 -2.38 17.48 -27.62
N GLY A 8 -3.65 17.92 -27.67
CA GLY A 8 -4.46 17.94 -28.88
C GLY A 8 -4.62 16.57 -29.55
N ALA A 9 -4.58 16.54 -30.87
CA ALA A 9 -4.86 15.33 -31.66
C ALA A 9 -3.81 14.23 -31.47
N VAL A 10 -2.57 14.59 -31.08
CA VAL A 10 -1.49 13.61 -30.81
C VAL A 10 -1.84 12.77 -29.59
N LYS A 11 -2.36 13.40 -28.53
CA LYS A 11 -2.88 12.73 -27.34
C LYS A 11 -3.97 11.72 -27.70
N ASP A 12 -4.92 12.14 -28.54
CA ASP A 12 -6.04 11.28 -28.93
C ASP A 12 -5.57 10.09 -29.79
N ALA A 13 -4.62 10.31 -30.71
CA ALA A 13 -4.02 9.24 -31.50
C ALA A 13 -3.29 8.21 -30.61
N LYS A 14 -2.61 8.66 -29.54
CA LYS A 14 -1.99 7.75 -28.56
C LYS A 14 -2.99 6.96 -27.75
N GLU A 15 -4.13 7.57 -27.42
CA GLU A 15 -5.21 6.85 -26.73
C GLU A 15 -5.87 5.80 -27.62
N LEU A 16 -6.00 6.06 -28.93
CA LEU A 16 -6.47 5.08 -29.92
C LEU A 16 -5.48 3.91 -30.10
N GLU A 17 -4.16 4.18 -30.14
CA GLU A 17 -3.14 3.12 -30.14
C GLU A 17 -3.21 2.26 -28.87
N TYR A 18 -3.47 2.88 -27.72
CA TYR A 18 -3.67 2.18 -26.46
C TYR A 18 -4.95 1.34 -26.44
N LEU A 19 -6.05 1.87 -26.98
CA LEU A 19 -7.33 1.19 -27.10
C LEU A 19 -7.23 -0.11 -27.89
N VAL A 20 -6.59 -0.06 -29.07
CA VAL A 20 -6.37 -1.25 -29.89
C VAL A 20 -5.52 -2.29 -29.16
N ALA A 21 -4.41 -1.85 -28.54
CA ALA A 21 -3.52 -2.75 -27.79
C ALA A 21 -4.22 -3.44 -26.59
N LEU A 22 -5.23 -2.79 -25.99
CA LEU A 22 -6.07 -3.38 -24.95
C LEU A 22 -7.07 -4.41 -25.51
N HIS A 23 -7.56 -4.19 -26.73
CA HIS A 23 -8.61 -5.00 -27.32
C HIS A 23 -8.09 -6.31 -27.91
N GLN A 24 -6.86 -6.30 -28.42
CA GLN A 24 -6.18 -7.49 -28.93
C GLN A 24 -6.06 -8.57 -27.83
N THR A 25 -6.20 -9.83 -28.21
CA THR A 25 -6.28 -11.02 -27.34
C THR A 25 -5.25 -12.08 -27.70
N THR A 26 -4.74 -12.06 -28.94
CA THR A 26 -3.82 -13.05 -29.49
C THR A 26 -2.45 -13.07 -28.78
N HIS A 27 -1.97 -14.31 -28.55
CA HIS A 27 -0.62 -14.68 -28.11
C HIS A 27 0.30 -15.04 -29.30
N ALA A 28 -0.21 -14.93 -30.53
CA ALA A 28 0.54 -15.17 -31.75
C ALA A 28 1.56 -14.04 -31.99
N GLU A 29 2.51 -14.29 -32.88
CA GLU A 29 3.84 -13.69 -32.96
C GLU A 29 3.87 -12.16 -32.77
N ILE A 30 4.96 -11.64 -32.18
CA ILE A 30 5.17 -10.19 -31.87
C ILE A 30 4.87 -9.28 -33.07
N GLU A 31 4.93 -9.81 -34.29
CA GLU A 31 4.68 -9.10 -35.54
C GLU A 31 3.19 -8.79 -35.75
N GLU A 32 2.27 -9.75 -35.52
CA GLU A 32 0.83 -9.54 -35.63
C GLU A 32 0.31 -8.51 -34.61
N PHE A 33 0.92 -8.42 -33.42
CA PHE A 33 0.52 -7.42 -32.43
C PHE A 33 0.82 -5.96 -32.85
N ARG A 34 1.75 -5.74 -33.80
CA ARG A 34 2.30 -4.39 -34.08
C ARG A 34 1.51 -3.56 -35.09
N ASP A 35 0.66 -4.19 -35.87
CA ASP A 35 -0.12 -3.53 -36.93
C ASP A 35 -1.27 -2.68 -36.35
N GLY A 36 -1.80 -3.08 -35.19
CA GLY A 36 -2.97 -2.47 -34.57
C GLY A 36 -4.30 -2.90 -35.19
N SER A 37 -4.41 -4.11 -35.74
CA SER A 37 -5.68 -4.75 -36.09
C SER A 37 -6.44 -5.25 -34.86
N ILE A 38 -7.76 -5.30 -34.96
CA ILE A 38 -8.64 -6.05 -34.05
C ILE A 38 -9.33 -7.13 -34.88
N ASP A 39 -9.02 -8.39 -34.63
CA ASP A 39 -9.57 -9.52 -35.38
C ASP A 39 -10.92 -10.01 -34.79
N ASP A 40 -11.51 -11.02 -35.43
CA ASP A 40 -12.79 -11.58 -35.01
C ASP A 40 -12.71 -12.36 -33.68
N GLU A 41 -11.55 -12.95 -33.39
CA GLU A 41 -11.28 -13.63 -32.12
C GLU A 41 -11.25 -12.62 -30.96
N ASP A 42 -10.64 -11.44 -31.16
CA ASP A 42 -10.58 -10.36 -30.19
C ASP A 42 -11.97 -9.89 -29.78
N VAL A 43 -12.85 -9.67 -30.75
CA VAL A 43 -14.24 -9.26 -30.51
C VAL A 43 -15.03 -10.39 -29.85
N ARG A 44 -14.83 -11.65 -30.27
CA ARG A 44 -15.47 -12.82 -29.65
C ARG A 44 -15.10 -12.95 -28.18
N VAL A 45 -13.81 -12.94 -27.86
CA VAL A 45 -13.29 -13.07 -26.49
C VAL A 45 -13.74 -11.89 -25.64
N PHE A 46 -13.75 -10.68 -26.20
CA PHE A 46 -14.27 -9.50 -25.50
C PHE A 46 -15.76 -9.65 -25.16
N LEU A 47 -16.62 -10.02 -26.11
CA LEU A 47 -18.06 -10.21 -25.88
C LEU A 47 -18.34 -11.31 -24.85
N MET A 48 -17.57 -12.40 -24.89
CA MET A 48 -17.64 -13.48 -23.91
C MET A 48 -17.19 -13.01 -22.52
N SER A 49 -16.00 -12.39 -22.42
CA SER A 49 -15.42 -11.95 -21.14
C SER A 49 -16.27 -10.88 -20.47
N ARG A 50 -16.69 -9.86 -21.24
CA ARG A 50 -17.37 -8.68 -20.70
C ARG A 50 -18.87 -8.87 -20.48
N PHE A 51 -19.56 -9.57 -21.38
CA PHE A 51 -21.02 -9.69 -21.36
C PHE A 51 -21.53 -11.12 -21.17
N GLY A 52 -20.65 -12.13 -21.20
CA GLY A 52 -21.02 -13.54 -21.19
C GLY A 52 -21.75 -13.95 -22.47
N ILE A 53 -21.53 -13.25 -23.59
CA ILE A 53 -22.17 -13.54 -24.87
C ILE A 53 -21.29 -14.49 -25.68
N VAL A 54 -21.82 -15.66 -26.02
CA VAL A 54 -21.11 -16.63 -26.85
C VAL A 54 -21.49 -16.40 -28.30
N VAL A 55 -20.48 -16.06 -29.10
CA VAL A 55 -20.55 -15.99 -30.56
C VAL A 55 -19.40 -16.80 -31.15
N THR A 56 -19.56 -17.34 -32.35
CA THR A 56 -18.44 -17.94 -33.10
C THR A 56 -17.67 -16.86 -33.87
N ASN A 57 -16.46 -17.18 -34.29
CA ASN A 57 -15.63 -16.32 -35.13
C ASN A 57 -16.34 -15.96 -36.44
N GLU A 58 -17.01 -16.93 -37.07
CA GLU A 58 -17.83 -16.71 -38.27
C GLU A 58 -19.02 -15.79 -37.99
N GLN A 59 -19.67 -15.90 -36.82
CA GLN A 59 -20.75 -14.99 -36.45
C GLN A 59 -20.24 -13.57 -36.21
N VAL A 60 -19.03 -13.39 -35.70
CA VAL A 60 -18.41 -12.06 -35.57
C VAL A 60 -18.13 -11.49 -36.97
N ARG A 61 -17.53 -12.27 -37.88
CA ARG A 61 -17.28 -11.83 -39.26
C ARG A 61 -18.58 -11.49 -39.99
N GLU A 62 -19.54 -12.41 -39.98
CA GLU A 62 -20.80 -12.29 -40.71
C GLU A 62 -21.72 -11.23 -40.13
N TYR A 63 -21.84 -11.15 -38.79
CA TYR A 63 -22.81 -10.27 -38.17
C TYR A 63 -22.21 -8.97 -37.67
N ILE A 64 -20.94 -8.91 -37.29
CA ILE A 64 -20.31 -7.70 -36.75
C ILE A 64 -19.47 -7.00 -37.81
N PHE A 65 -18.45 -7.66 -38.37
CA PHE A 65 -17.50 -7.00 -39.29
C PHE A 65 -18.19 -6.58 -40.58
N LYS A 66 -18.98 -7.49 -41.16
CA LYS A 66 -19.76 -7.23 -42.37
C LYS A 66 -20.65 -6.00 -42.22
N GLY A 67 -20.23 -4.93 -42.89
CA GLY A 67 -20.91 -3.64 -42.93
C GLY A 67 -20.56 -2.66 -41.80
N LEU A 68 -19.92 -3.10 -40.71
CA LEU A 68 -19.45 -2.18 -39.66
C LEU A 68 -18.00 -1.71 -39.92
N ALA A 69 -17.14 -2.60 -40.43
CA ALA A 69 -15.72 -2.33 -40.70
C ALA A 69 -15.44 -1.91 -42.17
N GLY A 70 -16.31 -2.26 -43.12
CA GLY A 70 -16.26 -1.74 -44.50
C GLY A 70 -15.70 -2.71 -45.53
N GLY A 71 -15.01 -3.76 -45.10
CA GLY A 71 -14.66 -4.92 -45.90
C GLY A 71 -15.74 -6.01 -45.91
N ASP A 72 -15.46 -7.05 -46.68
CA ASP A 72 -16.22 -8.29 -46.79
C ASP A 72 -15.30 -9.52 -46.95
N GLY A 73 -14.03 -9.39 -46.58
CA GLY A 73 -13.02 -10.43 -46.70
C GLY A 73 -13.06 -11.44 -45.56
N GLU A 74 -12.58 -12.66 -45.80
CA GLU A 74 -12.46 -13.67 -44.74
C GLU A 74 -11.41 -13.29 -43.69
N ASP A 75 -10.34 -12.59 -44.09
CA ASP A 75 -9.24 -12.14 -43.23
C ASP A 75 -9.40 -10.66 -42.82
N GLU A 76 -10.64 -10.17 -42.76
CA GLU A 76 -10.91 -8.78 -42.39
C GLU A 76 -10.66 -8.56 -40.89
N ALA A 77 -9.96 -7.48 -40.58
CA ALA A 77 -9.73 -7.03 -39.22
C ALA A 77 -9.97 -5.52 -39.13
N ILE A 78 -10.43 -5.05 -37.97
CA ILE A 78 -10.74 -3.63 -37.75
C ILE A 78 -9.44 -2.86 -37.49
N ASP A 79 -9.08 -1.94 -38.37
CA ASP A 79 -7.94 -1.04 -38.15
C ASP A 79 -8.31 0.19 -37.28
N ILE A 80 -7.32 1.02 -36.92
CA ILE A 80 -7.56 2.24 -36.10
C ILE A 80 -8.52 3.22 -36.79
N LEU A 81 -8.50 3.33 -38.11
CA LEU A 81 -9.31 4.27 -38.88
C LEU A 81 -10.79 3.82 -38.91
N GLU A 82 -11.01 2.54 -39.15
CA GLU A 82 -12.30 1.86 -39.09
C GLU A 82 -12.87 1.92 -37.66
N LEU A 83 -12.04 1.64 -36.65
CA LEU A 83 -12.40 1.78 -35.24
C LEU A 83 -12.92 3.18 -34.91
N VAL A 84 -12.22 4.23 -35.35
CA VAL A 84 -12.69 5.61 -35.18
C VAL A 84 -14.00 5.86 -35.93
N SER A 85 -14.17 5.31 -37.13
CA SER A 85 -15.42 5.41 -37.89
C SER A 85 -16.62 4.82 -37.14
N ILE A 86 -16.40 3.70 -36.42
CA ILE A 86 -17.39 3.04 -35.57
C ILE A 86 -17.68 3.88 -34.33
N LEU A 87 -16.63 4.36 -33.64
CA LEU A 87 -16.76 5.21 -32.45
C LEU A 87 -17.50 6.52 -32.74
N MET A 88 -17.44 7.03 -33.98
CA MET A 88 -18.09 8.28 -34.36
C MET A 88 -19.58 8.16 -34.69
N ILE A 89 -20.13 6.94 -34.81
CA ILE A 89 -21.56 6.70 -35.12
C ILE A 89 -22.51 7.53 -34.23
N PRO A 90 -22.42 7.51 -32.88
CA PRO A 90 -23.33 8.27 -32.02
C PRO A 90 -23.30 9.78 -32.30
N MET A 91 -22.10 10.31 -32.51
CA MET A 91 -21.89 11.74 -32.81
C MET A 91 -22.51 12.09 -34.16
N LEU A 92 -22.24 11.28 -35.19
CA LEU A 92 -22.74 11.51 -36.55
C LEU A 92 -24.27 11.43 -36.62
N VAL A 93 -24.91 10.53 -35.89
CA VAL A 93 -26.38 10.45 -35.78
C VAL A 93 -26.96 11.76 -35.24
N LYS A 94 -26.40 12.30 -34.15
CA LYS A 94 -26.87 13.57 -33.55
C LYS A 94 -26.70 14.76 -34.47
N VAL A 95 -25.53 14.88 -35.13
CA VAL A 95 -25.27 16.00 -36.06
C VAL A 95 -26.14 15.88 -37.29
N SER A 96 -26.30 14.67 -37.84
CA SER A 96 -27.17 14.41 -38.98
C SER A 96 -28.62 14.79 -38.67
N ASP A 97 -29.15 14.41 -37.49
CA ASP A 97 -30.50 14.80 -37.08
C ASP A 97 -30.68 16.33 -37.01
N SER A 98 -29.65 17.06 -36.57
CA SER A 98 -29.64 18.54 -36.59
C SER A 98 -29.66 19.10 -38.01
N VAL A 99 -28.78 18.60 -38.91
CA VAL A 99 -28.67 19.03 -40.32
C VAL A 99 -29.94 18.72 -41.12
N LEU A 100 -30.57 17.58 -40.85
CA LEU A 100 -31.79 17.15 -41.52
C LEU A 100 -33.06 17.84 -40.98
N GLY A 101 -32.95 18.63 -39.91
CA GLY A 101 -34.06 19.38 -39.33
C GLY A 101 -34.97 18.55 -38.42
N ASN A 102 -34.51 17.39 -37.95
CA ASN A 102 -35.23 16.50 -37.02
C ASN A 102 -35.18 17.04 -35.57
N LYS A 103 -35.63 18.28 -35.36
CA LYS A 103 -35.55 18.99 -34.05
C LYS A 103 -36.26 18.29 -32.88
N LYS A 104 -37.15 17.32 -33.14
CA LYS A 104 -37.92 16.63 -32.08
C LYS A 104 -37.05 15.88 -31.07
N ARG A 105 -35.81 15.52 -31.40
CA ARG A 105 -34.92 14.72 -30.51
C ARG A 105 -33.96 15.56 -29.64
N THR A 106 -33.73 16.84 -29.95
CA THR A 106 -32.66 17.65 -29.32
C THR A 106 -33.14 18.69 -28.31
N SER A 107 -34.44 18.82 -28.04
CA SER A 107 -34.98 19.92 -27.22
C SER A 107 -34.82 19.77 -25.69
N ILE A 108 -34.13 18.75 -25.19
CA ILE A 108 -33.92 18.52 -23.75
C ILE A 108 -32.45 18.12 -23.47
N LEU A 109 -31.47 18.80 -24.07
CA LEU A 109 -30.09 18.66 -23.60
C LEU A 109 -29.85 19.58 -22.40
N THR A 110 -29.26 19.05 -21.34
CA THR A 110 -28.76 19.86 -20.24
C THR A 110 -27.60 20.72 -20.72
N SER A 111 -27.30 21.84 -20.04
CA SER A 111 -26.16 22.71 -20.40
C SER A 111 -24.83 21.96 -20.45
N ASP A 112 -24.68 20.90 -19.66
CA ASP A 112 -23.50 20.03 -19.68
C ASP A 112 -23.49 19.15 -20.93
N GLN A 113 -24.64 18.70 -21.40
CA GLN A 113 -24.76 17.94 -22.64
C GLN A 113 -24.60 18.82 -23.88
N GLU A 114 -24.96 20.11 -23.85
CA GLU A 114 -24.67 21.03 -24.95
C GLU A 114 -23.16 21.19 -25.19
N ARG A 115 -22.35 21.12 -24.13
CA ARG A 115 -20.88 21.09 -24.25
C ARG A 115 -20.36 19.79 -24.88
N LEU A 116 -21.18 18.74 -24.90
CA LEU A 116 -20.93 17.45 -25.55
C LEU A 116 -21.47 17.41 -26.99
N LEU A 117 -21.82 18.56 -27.59
CA LEU A 117 -22.19 18.59 -29.00
C LEU A 117 -20.97 19.00 -29.85
N PRO A 118 -20.70 18.26 -30.94
CA PRO A 118 -19.66 18.67 -31.88
C PRO A 118 -20.08 19.95 -32.61
N PRO A 119 -19.15 20.63 -33.31
CA PRO A 119 -19.49 21.79 -34.13
C PRO A 119 -20.59 21.44 -35.15
N PRO A 120 -21.70 22.19 -35.22
CA PRO A 120 -22.83 21.86 -36.09
C PRO A 120 -22.48 21.93 -37.59
N THR A 121 -21.39 22.63 -37.94
CA THR A 121 -20.90 22.77 -39.33
C THR A 121 -19.97 21.65 -39.75
N ILE A 122 -19.59 20.73 -38.86
CA ILE A 122 -18.51 19.78 -39.15
C ILE A 122 -18.78 18.90 -40.37
N ILE A 123 -20.02 18.47 -40.58
CA ILE A 123 -20.40 17.70 -41.78
C ILE A 123 -20.23 18.53 -43.05
N ALA A 124 -20.61 19.81 -43.01
CA ALA A 124 -20.46 20.71 -44.15
C ALA A 124 -18.98 20.98 -44.45
N ASP A 125 -18.17 21.21 -43.42
CA ASP A 125 -16.75 21.53 -43.56
C ASP A 125 -15.93 20.33 -44.04
N VAL A 126 -16.19 19.13 -43.51
CA VAL A 126 -15.55 17.90 -43.98
C VAL A 126 -15.96 17.59 -45.42
N LEU A 127 -17.24 17.78 -45.77
CA LEU A 127 -17.68 17.65 -47.16
C LEU A 127 -16.99 18.66 -48.07
N GLN A 128 -16.84 19.91 -47.63
CA GLN A 128 -16.11 20.94 -48.36
C GLN A 128 -14.66 20.52 -48.59
N ASN A 129 -13.98 19.96 -47.59
CA ASN A 129 -12.62 19.43 -47.73
C ASN A 129 -12.59 18.32 -48.80
N ILE A 130 -13.47 17.31 -48.71
CA ILE A 130 -13.56 16.21 -49.68
C ILE A 130 -13.77 16.75 -51.10
N LEU A 131 -14.73 17.65 -51.30
CA LEU A 131 -15.02 18.22 -52.61
C LEU A 131 -13.85 19.06 -53.15
N SER A 132 -13.23 19.88 -52.29
CA SER A 132 -12.09 20.70 -52.68
C SER A 132 -10.87 19.88 -53.09
N ASP A 133 -10.60 18.79 -52.36
CA ASP A 133 -9.47 17.90 -52.63
C ASP A 133 -9.70 17.03 -53.87
N THR A 134 -10.95 16.75 -54.24
CA THR A 134 -11.28 15.86 -55.36
C THR A 134 -11.49 16.61 -56.68
N THR A 135 -11.97 17.85 -56.62
CA THR A 135 -12.33 18.65 -57.81
C THR A 135 -11.35 19.79 -58.09
N ASP A 136 -10.15 19.73 -57.50
CA ASP A 136 -9.14 20.80 -57.57
C ASP A 136 -9.71 22.19 -57.22
N GLY A 137 -10.67 22.23 -56.28
CA GLY A 137 -11.35 23.43 -55.83
C GLY A 137 -12.47 23.97 -56.75
N GLU A 138 -12.76 23.31 -57.88
CA GLU A 138 -13.84 23.75 -58.78
C GLU A 138 -15.24 23.63 -58.16
N SER A 139 -15.44 22.65 -57.28
CA SER A 139 -16.70 22.41 -56.59
C SER A 139 -16.66 22.82 -55.11
N SER A 140 -17.80 23.26 -54.60
CA SER A 140 -17.98 23.63 -53.19
C SER A 140 -19.35 23.20 -52.68
N THR A 141 -19.55 23.21 -51.37
CA THR A 141 -20.85 23.00 -50.71
C THR A 141 -21.90 24.01 -51.14
N ALA A 142 -21.52 25.17 -51.67
CA ALA A 142 -22.43 26.16 -52.25
C ALA A 142 -22.89 25.79 -53.67
N LYS A 143 -22.09 25.00 -54.40
CA LYS A 143 -22.39 24.47 -55.75
C LYS A 143 -21.93 23.01 -55.82
N PRO A 144 -22.62 22.10 -55.09
CA PRO A 144 -22.20 20.71 -54.99
C PRO A 144 -22.34 20.00 -56.34
N PRO A 145 -21.38 19.14 -56.72
CA PRO A 145 -21.46 18.38 -57.96
C PRO A 145 -22.57 17.32 -57.85
N PRO A 146 -23.13 16.86 -58.99
CA PRO A 146 -24.03 15.71 -58.98
C PRO A 146 -23.28 14.48 -58.47
N LEU A 147 -23.91 13.71 -57.58
CA LEU A 147 -23.33 12.46 -57.07
C LEU A 147 -23.42 11.37 -58.16
N THR A 148 -22.34 11.21 -58.92
CA THR A 148 -22.18 10.19 -59.97
C THR A 148 -21.17 9.10 -59.55
N PRO A 149 -21.17 7.93 -60.21
CA PRO A 149 -20.13 6.93 -60.00
C PRO A 149 -18.72 7.47 -60.26
N SER A 150 -18.56 8.37 -61.24
CA SER A 150 -17.26 8.96 -61.58
C SER A 150 -16.69 9.83 -60.45
N ILE A 151 -17.50 10.68 -59.82
CA ILE A 151 -17.03 11.51 -58.69
C ILE A 151 -16.68 10.63 -57.47
N LEU A 152 -17.46 9.57 -57.19
CA LEU A 152 -17.13 8.64 -56.11
C LEU A 152 -15.81 7.90 -56.35
N ARG A 153 -15.55 7.42 -57.58
CA ARG A 153 -14.25 6.83 -57.92
C ARG A 153 -13.11 7.83 -57.76
N GLN A 154 -13.31 9.09 -58.12
CA GLN A 154 -12.31 10.14 -57.89
C GLN A 154 -12.06 10.37 -56.38
N ILE A 155 -13.12 10.40 -55.56
CA ILE A 155 -12.99 10.49 -54.10
C ILE A 155 -12.17 9.30 -53.58
N PHE A 156 -12.49 8.07 -53.99
CA PHE A 156 -11.72 6.88 -53.59
C PHE A 156 -10.25 6.97 -53.98
N VAL A 157 -9.93 7.38 -55.21
CA VAL A 157 -8.53 7.58 -55.65
C VAL A 157 -7.83 8.65 -54.81
N GLN A 158 -8.51 9.75 -54.48
CA GLN A 158 -7.95 10.84 -53.68
C GLN A 158 -7.68 10.43 -52.23
N TYR A 159 -8.54 9.57 -51.68
CA TYR A 159 -8.43 9.06 -50.33
C TYR A 159 -7.66 7.73 -50.21
N ASP A 160 -7.21 7.17 -51.34
CA ASP A 160 -6.41 5.93 -51.48
C ASP A 160 -7.18 4.66 -51.12
N GLU A 161 -8.47 4.67 -51.45
CA GLU A 161 -9.37 3.53 -51.37
C GLU A 161 -9.43 2.82 -52.74
N LEU A 162 -8.28 2.45 -53.28
CA LEU A 162 -8.15 1.98 -54.67
C LEU A 162 -8.90 0.66 -54.93
N GLU A 163 -9.07 -0.15 -53.90
CA GLU A 163 -9.79 -1.42 -53.98
C GLU A 163 -11.28 -1.19 -54.23
N LEU A 164 -11.85 -0.15 -53.59
CA LEU A 164 -13.26 0.23 -53.73
C LEU A 164 -13.58 0.86 -55.09
N VAL A 165 -12.55 1.36 -55.80
CA VAL A 165 -12.73 1.94 -57.14
C VAL A 165 -13.31 0.92 -58.12
N LYS A 166 -13.10 -0.39 -57.90
CA LYS A 166 -13.56 -1.46 -58.78
C LYS A 166 -14.92 -2.04 -58.39
N ASP A 167 -15.46 -1.70 -57.22
CA ASP A 167 -16.72 -2.24 -56.71
C ASP A 167 -17.91 -1.37 -57.15
N ASP A 168 -18.37 -1.61 -58.39
CA ASP A 168 -19.49 -0.87 -58.99
C ASP A 168 -20.78 -1.01 -58.17
N LYS A 169 -20.99 -2.18 -57.56
CA LYS A 169 -22.17 -2.47 -56.74
C LYS A 169 -22.17 -1.60 -55.48
N LEU A 170 -21.04 -1.55 -54.77
CA LEU A 170 -20.89 -0.69 -53.60
C LEU A 170 -21.07 0.79 -53.95
N ILE A 171 -20.52 1.24 -55.08
CA ILE A 171 -20.70 2.62 -55.55
C ILE A 171 -22.19 2.93 -55.76
N GLU A 172 -22.93 2.05 -56.43
CA GLU A 172 -24.38 2.21 -56.61
C GLU A 172 -25.14 2.24 -55.28
N GLU A 173 -24.79 1.37 -54.34
CA GLU A 173 -25.35 1.34 -52.98
C GLU A 173 -25.07 2.66 -52.25
N MET A 174 -23.83 3.16 -52.29
CA MET A 174 -23.43 4.43 -51.69
C MET A 174 -24.21 5.63 -52.24
N ILE A 175 -24.45 5.67 -53.56
CA ILE A 175 -25.30 6.69 -54.20
C ILE A 175 -26.74 6.55 -53.74
N ALA A 176 -27.27 5.33 -53.72
CA ALA A 176 -28.66 5.06 -53.33
C ALA A 176 -28.94 5.53 -51.90
N VAL A 177 -28.02 5.25 -50.97
CA VAL A 177 -28.05 5.65 -49.56
C VAL A 177 -28.05 7.18 -49.42
N ALA A 178 -27.12 7.89 -50.08
CA ALA A 178 -27.01 9.34 -50.00
C ALA A 178 -28.21 10.08 -50.64
N CYS A 179 -28.68 9.57 -51.79
CA CYS A 179 -29.67 10.24 -52.64
C CYS A 179 -31.11 9.75 -52.46
N ARG A 180 -31.37 8.76 -51.58
CA ARG A 180 -32.68 8.09 -51.45
C ARG A 180 -33.18 7.54 -52.80
N GLY A 181 -32.28 6.93 -53.56
CA GLY A 181 -32.57 6.35 -54.87
C GLY A 181 -32.86 7.36 -56.00
N ARG A 182 -32.59 8.65 -55.82
CA ARG A 182 -32.69 9.65 -56.91
C ARG A 182 -31.34 9.81 -57.62
N PRO A 183 -31.12 9.20 -58.80
CA PRO A 183 -29.85 9.33 -59.51
C PRO A 183 -29.58 10.79 -59.90
N GLY A 184 -28.33 11.22 -59.76
CA GLY A 184 -27.90 12.57 -60.12
C GLY A 184 -28.26 13.67 -59.12
N ALA A 185 -28.75 13.33 -57.93
CA ALA A 185 -28.93 14.33 -56.87
C ALA A 185 -27.56 14.92 -56.46
N PRO A 186 -27.51 16.22 -56.11
CA PRO A 186 -26.25 16.85 -55.68
C PRO A 186 -25.71 16.20 -54.41
N LEU A 187 -24.38 16.05 -54.31
CA LEU A 187 -23.70 15.69 -53.06
C LEU A 187 -23.67 16.92 -52.13
N ASP A 188 -24.84 17.32 -51.64
CA ASP A 188 -25.00 18.42 -50.70
C ASP A 188 -24.83 17.96 -49.24
N VAL A 189 -24.81 18.90 -48.30
CA VAL A 189 -24.63 18.61 -46.86
C VAL A 189 -25.71 17.66 -46.33
N LYS A 190 -26.93 17.71 -46.87
CA LYS A 190 -28.03 16.81 -46.45
C LYS A 190 -27.86 15.41 -47.03
N ALA A 191 -27.39 15.28 -48.26
CA ALA A 191 -27.07 13.99 -48.88
C ALA A 191 -25.93 13.30 -48.14
N PHE A 192 -24.87 14.04 -47.81
CA PHE A 192 -23.76 13.52 -47.04
C PHE A 192 -24.16 13.16 -45.60
N ALA A 193 -24.92 14.01 -44.90
CA ALA A 193 -25.45 13.67 -43.58
C ALA A 193 -26.29 12.39 -43.58
N ARG A 194 -27.15 12.20 -44.60
CA ARG A 194 -27.89 10.94 -44.78
C ARG A 194 -26.96 9.76 -45.02
N ALA A 195 -25.98 9.93 -45.89
CA ALA A 195 -25.00 8.90 -46.22
C ALA A 195 -24.26 8.37 -44.99
N LEU A 196 -23.97 9.25 -44.02
CA LEU A 196 -23.26 8.92 -42.79
C LEU A 196 -24.13 8.22 -41.73
N SER A 197 -25.46 8.38 -41.77
CA SER A 197 -26.34 7.98 -40.66
C SER A 197 -27.52 7.06 -41.03
N SER A 198 -27.86 6.89 -42.31
CA SER A 198 -29.11 6.22 -42.69
C SER A 198 -29.16 4.74 -42.33
N ASP A 199 -28.01 4.09 -42.26
CA ASP A 199 -27.83 2.68 -41.89
C ASP A 199 -27.72 2.47 -40.37
N VAL A 200 -27.66 3.54 -39.57
CA VAL A 200 -27.53 3.48 -38.11
C VAL A 200 -28.69 4.19 -37.39
N ASN A 201 -29.81 4.38 -38.09
CA ASN A 201 -31.02 5.05 -37.56
C ASN A 201 -31.67 4.32 -36.37
N LEU A 202 -31.33 3.03 -36.16
CA LEU A 202 -31.78 2.26 -35.00
C LEU A 202 -31.02 2.64 -33.72
N TYR A 203 -29.91 3.36 -33.83
CA TYR A 203 -29.23 3.94 -32.67
C TYR A 203 -30.15 4.95 -31.97
N ASN A 204 -30.32 4.79 -30.65
CA ASN A 204 -31.07 5.73 -29.83
C ASN A 204 -30.11 6.61 -29.00
N PRO A 205 -29.92 7.90 -29.36
CA PRO A 205 -29.06 8.81 -28.60
C PRO A 205 -29.49 9.01 -27.14
N GLU A 206 -30.74 8.74 -26.78
CA GLU A 206 -31.19 8.87 -25.39
C GLU A 206 -30.47 7.89 -24.46
N ASN A 207 -30.11 6.70 -24.95
CA ASN A 207 -29.47 5.63 -24.17
C ASN A 207 -28.10 6.05 -23.60
N GLU A 208 -27.44 7.00 -24.25
CA GLU A 208 -26.19 7.59 -23.76
C GLU A 208 -26.36 8.35 -22.43
N THR A 209 -27.55 8.91 -22.23
CA THR A 209 -27.89 9.78 -21.11
C THR A 209 -28.73 9.08 -20.05
N ARG A 210 -29.21 7.86 -20.36
CA ARG A 210 -29.95 7.02 -19.42
C ARG A 210 -29.00 6.42 -18.38
N TYR A 211 -29.46 6.40 -17.15
CA TYR A 211 -28.78 5.81 -16.01
C TYR A 211 -28.97 4.28 -16.01
N THR A 212 -28.42 3.63 -17.03
CA THR A 212 -28.63 2.22 -17.33
C THR A 212 -27.34 1.58 -17.82
N GLU A 213 -27.29 0.26 -17.86
CA GLU A 213 -26.20 -0.48 -18.51
C GLU A 213 -26.43 -0.62 -20.02
N ILE A 214 -25.34 -0.77 -20.77
CA ILE A 214 -25.36 -0.94 -22.23
C ILE A 214 -26.19 -2.17 -22.63
N LEU A 215 -26.05 -3.28 -21.92
CA LEU A 215 -26.80 -4.49 -22.23
C LEU A 215 -28.31 -4.28 -22.06
N THR A 216 -28.74 -3.52 -21.05
CA THR A 216 -30.15 -3.20 -20.80
C THR A 216 -30.71 -2.24 -21.84
N ASP A 217 -29.89 -1.29 -22.31
CA ASP A 217 -30.29 -0.35 -23.36
C ASP A 217 -30.54 -1.03 -24.71
N ILE A 218 -29.70 -2.03 -25.03
CA ILE A 218 -29.76 -2.76 -26.29
C ILE A 218 -30.73 -3.93 -26.19
N PHE A 219 -30.86 -4.59 -25.04
CA PHE A 219 -31.78 -5.72 -24.85
C PHE A 219 -32.76 -5.42 -23.71
N PRO A 220 -33.73 -4.50 -23.90
CA PRO A 220 -34.64 -4.07 -22.83
C PRO A 220 -35.52 -5.22 -22.32
N ASN A 221 -35.77 -6.24 -23.14
CA ASN A 221 -36.52 -7.44 -22.77
C ASN A 221 -35.65 -8.57 -22.23
N GLY A 222 -34.34 -8.33 -22.05
CA GLY A 222 -33.34 -9.35 -21.75
C GLY A 222 -32.95 -10.21 -22.95
N VAL A 223 -31.82 -10.92 -22.83
CA VAL A 223 -31.27 -11.81 -23.87
C VAL A 223 -31.95 -13.20 -23.90
N GLU A 224 -32.64 -13.60 -22.81
CA GLU A 224 -32.96 -15.01 -22.52
C GLU A 224 -34.35 -15.52 -22.96
N LYS A 225 -35.26 -14.69 -23.49
CA LYS A 225 -36.68 -15.07 -23.64
C LYS A 225 -37.03 -16.04 -24.79
N ALA A 226 -36.07 -16.67 -25.46
CA ALA A 226 -36.37 -17.49 -26.64
C ALA A 226 -36.54 -19.01 -26.38
N GLU A 227 -36.00 -19.59 -25.29
CA GLU A 227 -35.88 -21.06 -25.20
C GLU A 227 -36.82 -21.78 -24.22
N GLU A 228 -37.44 -21.12 -23.24
CA GLU A 228 -38.19 -21.85 -22.18
C GLU A 228 -39.68 -22.10 -22.45
N SER A 229 -40.27 -21.57 -23.54
CA SER A 229 -41.72 -21.67 -23.74
C SER A 229 -42.21 -22.85 -24.62
N GLY A 230 -41.40 -23.86 -24.94
CA GLY A 230 -41.88 -24.86 -25.91
C GLY A 230 -41.13 -26.19 -26.04
N ALA A 231 -40.71 -26.82 -24.95
CA ALA A 231 -40.11 -28.16 -25.02
C ALA A 231 -41.13 -29.32 -25.08
N GLU A 232 -42.45 -29.09 -25.20
CA GLU A 232 -43.40 -30.21 -25.12
C GLU A 232 -44.39 -30.40 -26.27
N LYS A 233 -44.56 -29.48 -27.24
CA LYS A 233 -45.47 -29.73 -28.39
C LYS A 233 -45.11 -28.97 -29.65
N ALA A 234 -44.21 -29.52 -30.47
CA ALA A 234 -44.22 -29.28 -31.92
C ALA A 234 -43.30 -30.29 -32.62
N ALA A 235 -43.81 -31.51 -32.81
CA ALA A 235 -43.40 -32.32 -33.94
C ALA A 235 -43.97 -31.66 -35.22
N GLU A 236 -43.13 -31.61 -36.26
CA GLU A 236 -43.51 -31.36 -37.66
C GLU A 236 -44.26 -30.06 -37.95
N THR A 237 -43.50 -29.00 -38.21
CA THR A 237 -43.82 -28.13 -39.35
C THR A 237 -42.53 -27.47 -39.84
N ASP A 238 -41.91 -28.10 -40.85
CA ASP A 238 -40.88 -27.51 -41.68
C ASP A 238 -41.47 -26.31 -42.44
N VAL A 239 -41.45 -25.14 -41.81
CA VAL A 239 -41.58 -23.87 -42.52
C VAL A 239 -40.28 -23.13 -42.27
N VAL A 240 -39.54 -22.90 -43.35
CA VAL A 240 -38.37 -22.03 -43.48
C VAL A 240 -38.76 -20.62 -43.05
N GLY A 241 -38.89 -20.42 -41.75
CA GLY A 241 -39.19 -19.16 -41.09
C GLY A 241 -37.93 -18.71 -40.41
N ASP A 242 -37.32 -17.67 -40.99
CA ASP A 242 -36.24 -16.83 -40.48
C ASP A 242 -36.08 -16.93 -38.95
N SER A 243 -35.32 -17.94 -38.52
CA SER A 243 -35.11 -18.20 -37.11
C SER A 243 -34.14 -17.13 -36.63
N THR A 244 -34.70 -16.13 -35.96
CA THR A 244 -33.93 -15.12 -35.23
C THR A 244 -33.07 -15.84 -34.21
N GLN A 245 -31.85 -16.19 -34.62
CA GLN A 245 -30.87 -16.93 -33.85
C GLN A 245 -30.65 -16.16 -32.55
N SER A 246 -31.18 -16.69 -31.45
CA SER A 246 -31.07 -16.06 -30.14
C SER A 246 -29.60 -16.08 -29.70
N VAL A 247 -29.08 -14.93 -29.31
CA VAL A 247 -27.73 -14.82 -28.77
C VAL A 247 -27.66 -15.60 -27.47
N LYS A 248 -26.76 -16.60 -27.37
CA LYS A 248 -26.62 -17.43 -26.18
C LYS A 248 -25.80 -16.71 -25.12
N LYS A 249 -26.39 -16.50 -23.93
CA LYS A 249 -25.68 -15.97 -22.77
C LYS A 249 -25.18 -17.10 -21.86
N VAL A 250 -23.89 -17.10 -21.54
CA VAL A 250 -23.26 -17.99 -20.56
C VAL A 250 -23.26 -17.33 -19.17
N LYS A 251 -23.42 -18.17 -18.14
CA LYS A 251 -23.33 -17.74 -16.74
C LYS A 251 -21.86 -17.51 -16.40
N THR A 252 -21.43 -16.25 -16.30
CA THR A 252 -20.04 -15.85 -15.97
C THR A 252 -19.74 -15.80 -14.47
N LEU A 253 -20.69 -16.19 -13.61
CA LEU A 253 -20.60 -16.02 -12.15
C LEU A 253 -20.24 -14.57 -11.77
N SER A 254 -21.00 -13.59 -12.29
CA SER A 254 -20.76 -12.14 -12.09
C SER A 254 -20.73 -11.65 -10.63
N HIS A 255 -21.07 -12.51 -9.67
CA HIS A 255 -20.91 -12.25 -8.23
C HIS A 255 -19.49 -12.52 -7.70
N MET A 256 -18.57 -13.04 -8.52
CA MET A 256 -17.16 -13.25 -8.18
C MET A 256 -16.19 -12.65 -9.21
N ASP A 257 -16.71 -11.98 -10.23
CA ASP A 257 -15.88 -11.44 -11.30
C ASP A 257 -15.32 -10.06 -10.93
N PHE A 258 -14.23 -10.12 -10.15
CA PHE A 258 -13.42 -8.94 -9.81
C PHE A 258 -12.55 -8.44 -10.98
N THR A 259 -12.49 -9.18 -12.09
CA THR A 259 -11.66 -8.84 -13.25
C THR A 259 -12.41 -7.88 -14.16
N ALA A 260 -13.67 -8.19 -14.48
CA ALA A 260 -14.55 -7.30 -15.24
C ALA A 260 -15.31 -6.29 -14.35
N ASP A 261 -15.17 -6.42 -13.03
CA ASP A 261 -15.79 -5.55 -12.01
C ASP A 261 -17.31 -5.46 -12.22
N THR A 262 -17.97 -6.63 -12.29
CA THR A 262 -19.41 -6.76 -12.59
C THR A 262 -20.29 -6.57 -11.37
N PHE A 263 -19.73 -6.09 -10.26
CA PHE A 263 -20.45 -5.86 -9.03
C PHE A 263 -21.36 -4.63 -9.13
N VAL A 264 -22.50 -4.63 -8.43
CA VAL A 264 -23.42 -3.49 -8.39
C VAL A 264 -22.79 -2.30 -7.65
N HIS A 265 -22.05 -2.56 -6.56
CA HIS A 265 -21.45 -1.53 -5.71
C HIS A 265 -20.00 -1.83 -5.36
N SER A 266 -19.10 -0.87 -5.58
CA SER A 266 -17.68 -0.98 -5.21
C SER A 266 -17.47 -1.04 -3.68
N LEU A 267 -18.36 -0.37 -2.91
CA LEU A 267 -18.39 -0.45 -1.46
C LEU A 267 -18.70 -1.86 -0.95
N HIS A 268 -19.59 -2.60 -1.63
CA HIS A 268 -19.90 -3.98 -1.26
C HIS A 268 -18.66 -4.85 -1.38
N VAL A 269 -17.90 -4.72 -2.48
CA VAL A 269 -16.63 -5.45 -2.67
C VAL A 269 -15.63 -5.11 -1.57
N SER A 270 -15.50 -3.83 -1.23
CA SER A 270 -14.59 -3.37 -0.17
C SER A 270 -14.98 -3.94 1.20
N MET A 271 -16.28 -3.91 1.54
CA MET A 271 -16.80 -4.46 2.79
C MET A 271 -16.72 -5.98 2.83
N LEU A 272 -16.93 -6.66 1.71
CA LEU A 272 -16.77 -8.12 1.58
C LEU A 272 -15.33 -8.53 1.88
N TRP A 273 -14.35 -7.82 1.31
CA TRP A 273 -12.94 -8.08 1.61
C TRP A 273 -12.55 -7.73 3.04
N LEU A 274 -13.09 -6.65 3.61
CA LEU A 274 -12.92 -6.34 5.04
C LEU A 274 -13.47 -7.48 5.90
N VAL A 275 -14.69 -7.94 5.66
CA VAL A 275 -15.27 -9.08 6.38
C VAL A 275 -14.42 -10.33 6.22
N ILE A 276 -13.94 -10.65 5.01
CA ILE A 276 -13.06 -11.82 4.79
C ILE A 276 -11.75 -11.70 5.57
N VAL A 277 -11.08 -10.55 5.54
CA VAL A 277 -9.80 -10.33 6.23
C VAL A 277 -9.98 -10.37 7.75
N PHE A 278 -11.01 -9.72 8.29
CA PHE A 278 -11.26 -9.72 9.74
C PHE A 278 -11.79 -11.08 10.22
N SER A 279 -12.64 -11.74 9.44
CA SER A 279 -13.03 -13.13 9.67
C SER A 279 -11.80 -14.04 9.67
N TYR A 280 -10.88 -13.85 8.73
CA TYR A 280 -9.63 -14.61 8.67
C TYR A 280 -8.87 -14.51 9.99
N PHE A 281 -8.60 -13.31 10.50
CA PHE A 281 -7.91 -13.13 11.78
C PHE A 281 -8.69 -13.73 12.95
N PHE A 282 -10.01 -13.58 12.95
CA PHE A 282 -10.87 -14.13 14.00
C PHE A 282 -10.85 -15.67 14.03
N TYR A 283 -11.04 -16.33 12.87
CA TYR A 283 -11.10 -17.79 12.78
C TYR A 283 -9.73 -18.46 12.84
N MET A 284 -8.69 -17.88 12.23
CA MET A 284 -7.37 -18.50 12.23
C MET A 284 -6.76 -18.58 13.62
N LEU A 285 -6.95 -17.55 14.43
CA LEU A 285 -6.48 -17.56 15.81
C LEU A 285 -7.23 -18.59 16.65
N GLY A 286 -8.55 -18.74 16.44
CA GLY A 286 -9.36 -19.74 17.17
C GLY A 286 -9.10 -21.20 16.75
N VAL A 287 -8.66 -21.46 15.51
CA VAL A 287 -8.48 -22.84 14.99
C VAL A 287 -7.10 -23.44 15.28
N GLN A 288 -6.16 -22.66 15.83
CA GLN A 288 -4.80 -23.17 16.12
C GLN A 288 -4.73 -24.25 17.20
N GLY A 289 -5.77 -24.43 18.03
CA GLY A 289 -5.79 -25.39 19.13
C GLY A 289 -6.02 -26.87 18.76
N ALA A 290 -6.34 -27.20 17.49
CA ALA A 290 -6.54 -28.60 17.09
C ALA A 290 -5.21 -29.26 16.69
N ASP A 291 -4.37 -29.57 17.68
CA ASP A 291 -3.12 -30.34 17.53
C ASP A 291 -3.39 -31.82 17.20
N PHE A 292 -3.99 -32.08 16.03
CA PHE A 292 -4.46 -33.41 15.64
C PHE A 292 -3.33 -34.41 15.33
N LEU A 293 -2.07 -34.00 15.36
CA LEU A 293 -0.90 -34.80 14.94
C LEU A 293 0.37 -34.49 15.74
N GLN A 294 0.26 -34.24 17.04
CA GLN A 294 1.44 -34.12 17.90
C GLN A 294 2.01 -35.52 18.19
N SER A 295 2.78 -36.07 17.26
CA SER A 295 3.58 -37.28 17.48
C SER A 295 5.01 -36.86 17.81
N SER A 296 5.49 -37.29 18.98
CA SER A 296 6.76 -36.90 19.60
C SER A 296 8.01 -37.45 18.88
N LYS A 297 8.31 -36.93 17.68
CA LYS A 297 9.57 -37.21 16.99
C LYS A 297 10.38 -35.94 16.77
N ASP A 298 11.48 -35.79 17.51
CA ASP A 298 12.31 -34.58 17.58
C ASP A 298 13.24 -34.31 16.37
N GLY A 299 13.12 -35.07 15.27
CA GLY A 299 13.98 -34.86 14.11
C GLY A 299 13.71 -33.53 13.40
N PHE A 300 14.75 -32.74 13.08
CA PHE A 300 14.64 -31.51 12.29
C PHE A 300 13.85 -31.71 10.98
N GLY A 301 14.12 -32.80 10.25
CA GLY A 301 13.38 -33.15 9.03
C GLY A 301 11.89 -33.40 9.27
N TYR A 302 11.53 -33.96 10.42
CA TYR A 302 10.12 -34.13 10.83
C TYR A 302 9.50 -32.78 11.18
N LYS A 303 10.20 -31.92 11.94
CA LYS A 303 9.73 -30.56 12.26
C LYS A 303 9.49 -29.72 10.99
N VAL A 304 10.42 -29.75 10.03
CA VAL A 304 10.27 -29.07 8.73
C VAL A 304 9.13 -29.68 7.93
N GLY A 305 9.08 -31.01 7.78
CA GLY A 305 8.01 -31.70 7.04
C GLY A 305 6.62 -31.46 7.65
N TYR A 306 6.53 -31.49 8.97
CA TYR A 306 5.32 -31.18 9.73
C TYR A 306 4.91 -29.71 9.56
N ALA A 307 5.85 -28.77 9.64
CA ALA A 307 5.57 -27.35 9.40
C ALA A 307 5.05 -27.13 7.96
N VAL A 308 5.69 -27.72 6.95
CA VAL A 308 5.24 -27.63 5.54
C VAL A 308 3.83 -28.22 5.37
N LEU A 309 3.57 -29.40 5.94
CA LEU A 309 2.26 -30.04 5.88
C LEU A 309 1.20 -29.19 6.61
N ARG A 310 1.50 -28.69 7.81
CA ARG A 310 0.61 -27.82 8.60
C ARG A 310 0.27 -26.56 7.82
N TRP A 311 1.27 -25.87 7.27
CA TRP A 311 1.04 -24.68 6.43
C TRP A 311 0.26 -24.99 5.16
N THR A 312 0.53 -26.12 4.51
CA THR A 312 -0.21 -26.54 3.31
C THR A 312 -1.68 -26.80 3.62
N ILE A 313 -1.98 -27.54 4.69
CA ILE A 313 -3.34 -27.81 5.15
C ILE A 313 -4.03 -26.50 5.54
N THR A 314 -3.35 -25.63 6.27
CA THR A 314 -3.84 -24.30 6.63
C THR A 314 -4.19 -23.49 5.39
N MET A 315 -3.28 -23.38 4.41
CA MET A 315 -3.53 -22.67 3.16
C MET A 315 -4.68 -23.28 2.35
N LEU A 316 -4.78 -24.60 2.30
CA LEU A 316 -5.90 -25.28 1.63
C LEU A 316 -7.24 -24.97 2.31
N LYS A 317 -7.30 -25.06 3.65
CA LYS A 317 -8.47 -24.66 4.44
C LYS A 317 -8.84 -23.20 4.17
N LEU A 318 -7.86 -22.32 4.11
CA LEU A 318 -8.06 -20.90 3.84
C LEU A 318 -8.58 -20.62 2.44
N VAL A 319 -8.10 -21.34 1.43
CA VAL A 319 -8.59 -21.21 0.06
C VAL A 319 -10.04 -21.72 -0.03
N ILE A 320 -10.35 -22.86 0.58
CA ILE A 320 -11.70 -23.44 0.57
C ILE A 320 -12.68 -22.55 1.34
N LEU A 321 -12.35 -22.18 2.59
CA LEU A 321 -13.20 -21.33 3.43
C LEU A 321 -13.31 -19.93 2.88
N GLY A 322 -12.19 -19.30 2.49
CA GLY A 322 -12.18 -17.97 1.89
C GLY A 322 -12.94 -17.92 0.57
N GLY A 323 -12.81 -18.95 -0.27
CA GLY A 323 -13.58 -19.11 -1.50
C GLY A 323 -15.08 -19.26 -1.23
N ALA A 324 -15.47 -20.10 -0.27
CA ALA A 324 -16.86 -20.28 0.14
C ALA A 324 -17.45 -18.99 0.74
N PHE A 325 -16.71 -18.29 1.61
CA PHE A 325 -17.11 -17.00 2.18
C PHE A 325 -17.28 -15.95 1.09
N GLY A 326 -16.29 -15.80 0.21
CA GLY A 326 -16.36 -14.85 -0.91
C GLY A 326 -17.52 -15.12 -1.85
N PHE A 327 -17.75 -16.39 -2.19
CA PHE A 327 -18.89 -16.81 -3.01
C PHE A 327 -20.23 -16.47 -2.33
N CYS A 328 -20.43 -16.96 -1.10
CA CYS A 328 -21.69 -16.80 -0.36
C CYS A 328 -22.02 -15.34 -0.06
N LEU A 329 -21.04 -14.54 0.38
CA LEU A 329 -21.22 -13.11 0.67
C LEU A 329 -21.36 -12.27 -0.61
N GLY A 330 -20.86 -12.76 -1.75
CA GLY A 330 -21.01 -12.13 -3.06
C GLY A 330 -22.36 -12.38 -3.71
N LEU A 331 -23.12 -13.39 -3.28
CA LEU A 331 -24.41 -13.75 -3.86
C LEU A 331 -25.34 -12.53 -3.92
N GLY A 332 -25.94 -12.32 -5.09
CA GLY A 332 -26.86 -11.22 -5.32
C GLY A 332 -26.24 -9.86 -5.57
N ASN A 333 -24.91 -9.75 -5.69
CA ASN A 333 -24.26 -8.48 -6.01
C ASN A 333 -23.71 -8.40 -7.45
N GLY A 334 -24.02 -9.38 -8.31
CA GLY A 334 -23.59 -9.42 -9.71
C GLY A 334 -24.63 -8.81 -10.67
N LEU A 335 -24.17 -8.15 -11.72
CA LEU A 335 -25.02 -7.57 -12.77
C LEU A 335 -25.32 -8.57 -13.91
N PRO A 336 -26.50 -8.49 -14.55
CA PRO A 336 -27.69 -7.75 -14.12
C PRO A 336 -28.44 -8.49 -13.01
N LEU A 337 -29.00 -7.74 -12.06
CA LEU A 337 -29.88 -8.28 -11.02
C LEU A 337 -31.23 -8.68 -11.64
N LYS A 338 -31.45 -9.97 -11.88
CA LYS A 338 -32.72 -10.49 -12.42
C LYS A 338 -33.66 -11.09 -11.37
N SER A 339 -33.13 -11.48 -10.21
CA SER A 339 -33.87 -12.23 -9.20
C SER A 339 -33.51 -11.77 -7.79
N ILE A 340 -34.55 -11.62 -6.95
CA ILE A 340 -34.44 -11.28 -5.53
C ILE A 340 -33.77 -12.41 -4.73
N ILE A 341 -33.79 -13.64 -5.24
CA ILE A 341 -33.24 -14.82 -4.54
C ILE A 341 -31.75 -14.65 -4.27
N GLY A 342 -30.98 -14.08 -5.20
CA GLY A 342 -29.54 -13.89 -5.03
C GLY A 342 -29.21 -13.00 -3.83
N PRO A 343 -29.70 -11.74 -3.78
CA PRO A 343 -29.47 -10.85 -2.65
C PRO A 343 -30.00 -11.40 -1.32
N LEU A 344 -31.14 -12.10 -1.35
CA LEU A 344 -31.68 -12.75 -0.16
C LEU A 344 -30.76 -13.85 0.37
N LEU A 345 -30.19 -14.69 -0.50
CA LEU A 345 -29.21 -15.70 -0.11
C LEU A 345 -27.91 -15.05 0.42
N GLY A 346 -27.45 -13.96 -0.21
CA GLY A 346 -26.30 -13.19 0.27
C GLY A 346 -26.55 -12.55 1.65
N LEU A 347 -27.77 -12.07 1.90
CA LEU A 347 -28.21 -11.55 3.19
C LEU A 347 -28.21 -12.65 4.27
N ILE A 348 -28.79 -13.82 3.98
CA ILE A 348 -28.79 -14.99 4.88
C ILE A 348 -27.35 -15.45 5.14
N ALA A 349 -26.53 -15.54 4.10
CA ALA A 349 -25.12 -15.92 4.24
C ALA A 349 -24.35 -14.94 5.13
N THR A 350 -24.59 -13.63 4.98
CA THR A 350 -23.97 -12.61 5.84
C THR A 350 -24.45 -12.76 7.29
N ALA A 351 -25.74 -12.97 7.51
CA ALA A 351 -26.31 -13.22 8.85
C ALA A 351 -25.64 -14.44 9.51
N VAL A 352 -25.52 -15.55 8.78
CA VAL A 352 -24.96 -16.80 9.29
C VAL A 352 -23.45 -16.71 9.48
N LEU A 353 -22.69 -16.28 8.47
CA LEU A 353 -21.22 -16.34 8.50
C LEU A 353 -20.56 -15.26 9.35
N VAL A 354 -21.25 -14.15 9.60
CA VAL A 354 -20.72 -13.03 10.41
C VAL A 354 -21.29 -13.05 11.82
N PHE A 355 -22.62 -13.12 11.98
CA PHE A 355 -23.23 -12.90 13.29
C PHE A 355 -23.35 -14.17 14.13
N VAL A 356 -23.49 -15.36 13.52
CA VAL A 356 -23.54 -16.61 14.32
C VAL A 356 -22.23 -16.79 15.08
N PRO A 357 -21.04 -16.69 14.46
CA PRO A 357 -19.79 -16.91 15.18
C PRO A 357 -19.48 -15.78 16.19
N ALA A 358 -19.91 -14.55 15.89
CA ALA A 358 -19.84 -13.45 16.85
C ALA A 358 -20.74 -13.69 18.09
N SER A 359 -21.89 -14.36 17.91
CA SER A 359 -22.84 -14.66 18.99
C SER A 359 -22.51 -15.96 19.74
N TYR A 360 -21.89 -16.93 19.07
CA TYR A 360 -21.59 -18.26 19.60
C TYR A 360 -20.42 -18.29 20.59
N LYS A 361 -19.65 -17.20 20.68
CA LYS A 361 -18.54 -17.02 21.63
C LYS A 361 -18.99 -17.06 23.10
N GLY A 362 -20.28 -16.93 23.38
CA GLY A 362 -20.82 -16.92 24.75
C GLY A 362 -21.29 -18.27 25.30
N SER A 363 -21.17 -19.39 24.59
CA SER A 363 -21.85 -20.64 25.04
C SER A 363 -21.13 -21.97 24.85
N ASN A 364 -19.93 -22.05 24.26
CA ASN A 364 -19.33 -23.34 23.90
C ASN A 364 -17.87 -23.50 24.40
N GLU A 365 -17.67 -24.54 25.21
CA GLU A 365 -16.39 -25.11 25.68
C GLU A 365 -15.33 -25.35 24.58
N ILE A 366 -15.72 -25.46 23.30
CA ILE A 366 -14.78 -25.64 22.18
C ILE A 366 -13.94 -24.37 21.92
N PHE A 367 -14.47 -23.20 22.25
CA PHE A 367 -13.73 -21.92 22.23
C PHE A 367 -13.30 -21.47 23.63
N ASP A 368 -13.77 -22.19 24.66
CA ASP A 368 -13.43 -22.03 26.07
C ASP A 368 -12.33 -23.03 26.42
N THR A 369 -11.19 -22.95 25.72
CA THR A 369 -10.03 -23.77 26.03
C THR A 369 -9.43 -23.26 27.34
N ASP A 370 -9.88 -23.74 28.50
CA ASP A 370 -9.27 -23.68 29.86
C ASP A 370 -8.54 -22.37 30.26
N LEU A 371 -8.82 -21.26 29.57
CA LEU A 371 -8.19 -19.95 29.73
C LEU A 371 -8.94 -19.10 30.77
N GLU A 372 -9.93 -19.67 31.46
CA GLU A 372 -10.67 -19.05 32.56
C GLU A 372 -9.77 -18.62 33.73
N ASN A 373 -8.54 -19.14 33.83
CA ASN A 373 -7.60 -18.74 34.88
C ASN A 373 -6.59 -17.66 34.45
N SER A 374 -6.66 -17.12 33.23
CA SER A 374 -5.83 -15.97 32.83
C SER A 374 -6.71 -14.75 32.57
N ASP A 375 -6.91 -13.93 33.59
CA ASP A 375 -7.64 -12.65 33.54
C ASP A 375 -7.09 -11.64 32.50
N GLU A 376 -5.96 -11.95 31.85
CA GLU A 376 -5.29 -11.06 30.88
C GLU A 376 -5.80 -11.13 29.43
N HIS A 377 -6.72 -12.03 29.06
CA HIS A 377 -7.02 -12.26 27.63
C HIS A 377 -8.26 -11.55 27.05
N SER A 378 -8.73 -10.47 27.70
CA SER A 378 -9.82 -9.62 27.19
C SER A 378 -9.43 -8.67 26.03
N GLU A 379 -8.25 -8.81 25.40
CA GLU A 379 -7.76 -7.84 24.40
C GLU A 379 -8.31 -7.98 22.97
N TRP A 380 -9.07 -9.05 22.69
CA TRP A 380 -9.60 -9.33 21.35
C TRP A 380 -11.05 -8.92 21.01
N PRO A 381 -11.86 -8.24 21.85
CA PRO A 381 -13.24 -7.91 21.51
C PRO A 381 -13.32 -6.88 20.38
N GLY A 382 -12.29 -6.03 20.23
CA GLY A 382 -12.24 -5.00 19.18
C GLY A 382 -12.35 -5.52 17.74
N LEU A 383 -11.66 -6.63 17.40
CA LEU A 383 -11.76 -7.22 16.06
C LEU A 383 -13.14 -7.85 15.81
N GLY A 384 -13.72 -8.46 16.84
CA GLY A 384 -15.09 -9.00 16.79
C GLY A 384 -16.12 -7.91 16.54
N TYR A 385 -16.03 -6.77 17.23
CA TYR A 385 -16.93 -5.63 17.01
C TYR A 385 -16.79 -5.04 15.60
N LEU A 386 -15.56 -4.90 15.09
CA LEU A 386 -15.35 -4.42 13.72
C LEU A 386 -15.95 -5.38 12.69
N LEU A 387 -15.78 -6.69 12.88
CA LEU A 387 -16.38 -7.70 12.02
C LEU A 387 -17.92 -7.58 12.00
N VAL A 388 -18.55 -7.39 13.16
CA VAL A 388 -20.00 -7.15 13.29
C VAL A 388 -20.42 -5.85 12.59
N ILE A 389 -19.67 -4.75 12.77
CA ILE A 389 -19.95 -3.47 12.12
C ILE A 389 -19.91 -3.63 10.59
N PHE A 390 -18.87 -4.26 10.05
CA PHE A 390 -18.77 -4.51 8.60
C PHE A 390 -19.89 -5.45 8.12
N GLY A 391 -20.25 -6.45 8.92
CA GLY A 391 -21.41 -7.32 8.67
C GLY A 391 -22.73 -6.55 8.58
N ILE A 392 -22.97 -5.60 9.48
CA ILE A 392 -24.16 -4.73 9.45
C ILE A 392 -24.17 -3.89 8.18
N VAL A 393 -23.03 -3.30 7.79
CA VAL A 393 -22.93 -2.53 6.54
C VAL A 393 -23.23 -3.41 5.32
N LEU A 394 -22.69 -4.64 5.26
CA LEU A 394 -23.01 -5.60 4.19
C LEU A 394 -24.50 -5.97 4.16
N VAL A 395 -25.11 -6.21 5.32
CA VAL A 395 -26.56 -6.45 5.44
C VAL A 395 -27.35 -5.29 4.86
N LEU A 396 -27.00 -4.05 5.21
CA LEU A 396 -27.68 -2.85 4.69
C LEU A 396 -27.51 -2.70 3.17
N LEU A 397 -26.33 -3.03 2.62
CA LEU A 397 -26.10 -3.02 1.17
C LEU A 397 -26.91 -4.10 0.45
N GLN A 398 -27.03 -5.30 1.02
CA GLN A 398 -27.86 -6.37 0.46
C GLN A 398 -29.35 -6.02 0.53
N VAL A 399 -29.80 -5.43 1.63
CA VAL A 399 -31.17 -4.91 1.76
C VAL A 399 -31.44 -3.83 0.71
N LYS A 400 -30.50 -2.91 0.48
CA LYS A 400 -30.59 -1.93 -0.60
C LYS A 400 -30.73 -2.60 -1.96
N ASN A 401 -29.91 -3.60 -2.28
CA ASN A 401 -30.01 -4.36 -3.54
C ASN A 401 -31.40 -5.01 -3.73
N ILE A 402 -32.00 -5.52 -2.65
CA ILE A 402 -33.38 -6.06 -2.67
C ILE A 402 -34.40 -4.95 -2.95
N PHE A 403 -34.25 -3.79 -2.30
CA PHE A 403 -35.12 -2.63 -2.53
C PHE A 403 -35.04 -2.12 -3.97
N ASP A 404 -33.84 -2.03 -4.54
CA ASP A 404 -33.59 -1.60 -5.92
C ASP A 404 -34.27 -2.55 -6.92
N LEU A 405 -34.30 -3.84 -6.62
CA LEU A 405 -35.02 -4.85 -7.40
C LEU A 405 -36.55 -4.75 -7.25
N MET A 406 -37.06 -4.48 -6.05
CA MET A 406 -38.50 -4.45 -5.78
C MET A 406 -39.17 -3.14 -6.21
N MET A 407 -38.45 -2.02 -6.14
CA MET A 407 -38.97 -0.68 -6.39
C MET A 407 -38.07 0.13 -7.34
N PRO A 408 -37.90 -0.30 -8.60
CA PRO A 408 -37.08 0.43 -9.58
C PRO A 408 -37.59 1.85 -9.87
N SER A 409 -38.85 2.16 -9.55
CA SER A 409 -39.43 3.50 -9.73
C SER A 409 -39.03 4.52 -8.65
N PHE A 410 -38.36 4.10 -7.57
CA PHE A 410 -38.01 4.96 -6.42
C PHE A 410 -36.66 5.69 -6.55
N GLU A 411 -36.01 5.61 -7.72
CA GLU A 411 -34.64 6.09 -8.04
C GLU A 411 -34.35 7.60 -7.81
N HIS A 412 -35.30 8.40 -7.33
CA HIS A 412 -35.14 9.86 -7.24
C HIS A 412 -35.19 10.46 -5.82
N THR A 413 -35.08 9.66 -4.77
CA THR A 413 -34.99 10.20 -3.41
C THR A 413 -33.58 10.75 -3.12
N LYS A 414 -33.47 11.90 -2.44
CA LYS A 414 -32.18 12.54 -2.10
C LYS A 414 -31.24 11.62 -1.30
N LEU A 415 -31.78 10.73 -0.46
CA LEU A 415 -30.99 9.78 0.33
C LEU A 415 -30.22 8.80 -0.57
N TYR A 416 -30.86 8.34 -1.64
CA TYR A 416 -30.27 7.43 -2.63
C TYR A 416 -29.00 8.04 -3.26
N THR A 417 -29.04 9.33 -3.58
CA THR A 417 -27.91 10.05 -4.16
C THR A 417 -26.70 10.15 -3.25
N ILE A 418 -26.88 10.14 -1.92
CA ILE A 418 -25.77 10.20 -0.96
C ILE A 418 -25.06 8.84 -0.93
N VAL A 419 -25.82 7.76 -0.77
CA VAL A 419 -25.27 6.39 -0.76
C VAL A 419 -24.57 6.10 -2.08
N ASP A 420 -25.18 6.40 -3.22
CA ASP A 420 -24.56 6.17 -4.53
C ASP A 420 -23.30 7.02 -4.73
N ARG A 421 -23.28 8.26 -4.23
CA ARG A 421 -22.10 9.14 -4.32
C ARG A 421 -20.93 8.64 -3.48
N VAL A 422 -21.20 8.03 -2.32
CA VAL A 422 -20.16 7.49 -1.43
C VAL A 422 -19.76 6.07 -1.84
N ALA A 423 -20.72 5.22 -2.17
CA ALA A 423 -20.52 3.80 -2.42
C ALA A 423 -20.12 3.47 -3.86
N GLY A 424 -20.37 4.39 -4.81
CA GLY A 424 -20.13 4.19 -6.24
C GLY A 424 -20.98 3.05 -6.80
N SER A 425 -22.15 3.37 -7.35
CA SER A 425 -22.92 2.41 -8.14
C SER A 425 -22.20 2.09 -9.45
N SER A 426 -22.13 0.82 -9.83
CA SER A 426 -21.61 0.37 -11.12
C SER A 426 -22.48 0.86 -12.27
N THR A 427 -23.80 1.03 -12.05
CA THR A 427 -24.67 1.75 -12.99
C THR A 427 -24.26 3.21 -13.12
N GLN A 428 -23.92 3.90 -12.02
CA GLN A 428 -23.40 5.27 -12.07
C GLN A 428 -22.09 5.36 -12.82
N LEU A 429 -21.16 4.45 -12.53
CA LEU A 429 -19.86 4.42 -13.17
C LEU A 429 -19.98 4.06 -14.65
N SER A 430 -20.89 3.14 -15.02
CA SER A 430 -21.20 2.80 -16.41
C SER A 430 -21.82 4.00 -17.14
N TYR A 431 -22.77 4.69 -16.51
CA TYR A 431 -23.32 5.94 -17.01
C TYR A 431 -22.24 7.00 -17.23
N ARG A 432 -21.34 7.20 -16.25
CA ARG A 432 -20.22 8.13 -16.38
C ARG A 432 -19.23 7.70 -17.46
N SER A 433 -19.01 6.40 -17.63
CA SER A 433 -18.18 5.86 -18.71
C SER A 433 -18.77 6.17 -20.09
N LYS A 434 -20.10 6.03 -20.27
CA LYS A 434 -20.79 6.49 -21.51
C LYS A 434 -20.58 7.98 -21.74
N GLN A 435 -20.80 8.80 -20.71
CA GLN A 435 -20.58 10.26 -20.77
C GLN A 435 -19.13 10.62 -21.12
N ALA A 436 -18.16 9.92 -20.54
CA ALA A 436 -16.76 10.07 -20.86
C ALA A 436 -16.45 9.66 -22.30
N GLY A 437 -17.04 8.57 -22.80
CA GLY A 437 -16.88 8.13 -24.20
C GLY A 437 -17.35 9.20 -25.17
N ILE A 438 -18.51 9.79 -24.92
CA ILE A 438 -19.07 10.89 -25.71
C ILE A 438 -18.19 12.13 -25.63
N PHE A 439 -17.80 12.53 -24.41
CA PHE A 439 -16.90 13.66 -24.20
C PHE A 439 -15.60 13.50 -24.99
N LYS A 440 -15.00 12.30 -24.92
CA LYS A 440 -13.76 11.98 -25.60
C LYS A 440 -13.88 11.94 -27.12
N ILE A 441 -14.93 11.32 -27.66
CA ILE A 441 -15.18 11.34 -29.12
C ILE A 441 -15.34 12.78 -29.62
N ASN A 442 -16.10 13.61 -28.89
CA ASN A 442 -16.26 15.01 -29.26
C ASN A 442 -14.95 15.80 -29.13
N GLN A 443 -14.14 15.52 -28.11
CA GLN A 443 -12.84 16.15 -27.92
C GLN A 443 -11.85 15.74 -29.03
N LEU A 444 -11.81 14.45 -29.39
CA LEU A 444 -11.06 13.90 -30.52
C LEU A 444 -11.43 14.63 -31.82
N VAL A 445 -12.73 14.75 -32.09
CA VAL A 445 -13.27 15.41 -33.29
C VAL A 445 -12.97 16.90 -33.29
N LYS A 446 -13.09 17.57 -32.13
CA LYS A 446 -12.78 18.98 -31.96
C LYS A 446 -11.29 19.25 -32.18
N ASN A 447 -10.41 18.47 -31.55
CA ASN A 447 -8.96 18.57 -31.71
C ASN A 447 -8.57 18.38 -33.18
N ALA A 448 -9.15 17.37 -33.84
CA ALA A 448 -8.93 17.13 -35.26
C ALA A 448 -9.40 18.30 -36.13
N TYR A 449 -10.60 18.81 -35.87
CA TYR A 449 -11.17 19.93 -36.60
C TYR A 449 -10.38 21.24 -36.41
N GLU A 450 -9.85 21.49 -35.21
CA GLU A 450 -8.99 22.66 -34.94
C GLU A 450 -7.70 22.63 -35.77
N LEU A 451 -7.13 21.44 -36.05
CA LEU A 451 -5.96 21.30 -36.92
C LEU A 451 -6.21 21.77 -38.35
N HIS A 452 -7.44 21.68 -38.87
CA HIS A 452 -7.78 22.21 -40.19
C HIS A 452 -7.89 23.74 -40.19
N LYS A 453 -8.15 24.38 -39.04
CA LYS A 453 -8.42 25.84 -38.93
C LYS A 453 -7.24 26.70 -38.51
N LEU A 454 -6.16 26.12 -37.99
CA LEU A 454 -5.02 26.91 -37.46
C LEU A 454 -4.34 27.78 -38.52
N ASP A 455 -4.25 27.30 -39.77
CA ASP A 455 -3.54 28.01 -40.82
C ASP A 455 -4.37 29.15 -41.43
N GLU A 456 -5.71 29.12 -41.37
CA GLU A 456 -6.55 30.27 -41.76
C GLU A 456 -6.17 31.53 -40.95
N LYS A 457 -5.94 31.37 -39.64
CA LYS A 457 -5.53 32.48 -38.77
C LYS A 457 -4.09 32.93 -39.00
N ALA A 458 -3.20 32.00 -39.33
CA ALA A 458 -1.81 32.33 -39.65
C ALA A 458 -1.68 33.00 -41.02
N GLN A 459 -2.48 32.56 -41.99
CA GLN A 459 -2.60 33.11 -43.33
C GLN A 459 -3.30 34.47 -43.32
N GLU A 460 -4.34 34.67 -42.50
CA GLU A 460 -4.91 36.01 -42.26
C GLU A 460 -3.86 36.97 -41.68
N ARG A 461 -3.04 36.51 -40.73
CA ARG A 461 -1.94 37.33 -40.17
C ARG A 461 -0.84 37.62 -41.18
N SER A 462 -0.51 36.69 -42.07
CA SER A 462 0.49 36.90 -43.11
C SER A 462 -0.05 37.82 -44.22
N LEU A 463 -1.33 37.71 -44.59
CA LEU A 463 -2.02 38.63 -45.49
C LEU A 463 -2.09 40.05 -44.89
N LEU A 464 -2.37 40.19 -43.60
CA LEU A 464 -2.32 41.49 -42.90
C LEU A 464 -0.90 42.07 -42.86
N LYS A 465 0.15 41.24 -42.83
CA LYS A 465 1.55 41.69 -42.90
C LYS A 465 1.99 42.02 -44.32
N SER A 466 1.54 41.29 -45.34
CA SER A 466 1.84 41.56 -46.74
C SER A 466 1.03 42.74 -47.32
N SER A 467 -0.04 43.15 -46.63
CA SER A 467 -0.80 44.37 -46.94
C SER A 467 -0.02 45.68 -46.68
N ARG A 468 1.26 45.62 -46.29
CA ARG A 468 2.10 46.83 -46.22
C ARG A 468 2.39 47.32 -47.65
N PRO A 469 1.88 48.49 -48.05
CA PRO A 469 2.05 49.01 -49.40
C PRO A 469 3.50 49.47 -49.58
N GLY A 470 4.35 48.67 -50.25
CA GLY A 470 5.73 49.10 -50.50
C GLY A 470 6.65 48.14 -51.26
N GLU A 471 6.43 46.83 -51.22
CA GLU A 471 7.32 45.87 -51.91
C GLU A 471 6.57 45.11 -53.00
N GLY A 472 6.82 45.49 -54.25
CA GLY A 472 6.30 44.82 -55.45
C GLY A 472 6.93 43.45 -55.63
N SER A 473 6.40 42.43 -54.94
CA SER A 473 6.73 41.03 -55.22
C SER A 473 5.78 40.50 -56.29
N ASN A 474 6.33 40.23 -57.47
CA ASN A 474 5.64 39.64 -58.62
C ASN A 474 4.92 38.34 -58.26
N ASP A 475 3.60 38.32 -58.43
CA ASP A 475 2.68 37.23 -58.80
C ASP A 475 3.23 35.78 -58.70
N SER A 476 3.55 35.30 -57.50
CA SER A 476 3.56 33.86 -57.28
C SER A 476 2.11 33.42 -57.10
N PRO A 477 1.55 32.57 -57.99
CA PRO A 477 0.18 32.09 -57.83
C PRO A 477 0.04 31.48 -56.45
N THR A 478 -0.98 31.90 -55.71
CA THR A 478 -1.35 31.33 -54.42
C THR A 478 -1.72 29.87 -54.65
N ILE A 479 -0.73 28.97 -54.53
CA ILE A 479 -0.93 27.53 -54.56
C ILE A 479 -1.86 27.23 -53.38
N HIS A 480 -3.12 26.95 -53.67
CA HIS A 480 -4.09 26.47 -52.69
C HIS A 480 -3.53 25.16 -52.12
N LYS A 481 -3.02 25.21 -50.90
CA LYS A 481 -2.60 24.01 -50.19
C LYS A 481 -3.85 23.25 -49.80
N SER A 482 -3.90 21.97 -50.15
CA SER A 482 -4.97 21.06 -49.72
C SER A 482 -5.12 21.11 -48.19
N SER A 483 -6.37 21.14 -47.72
CA SER A 483 -6.74 21.12 -46.30
C SER A 483 -6.09 19.94 -45.56
N LYS A 484 -5.98 18.79 -46.24
CA LYS A 484 -5.28 17.60 -45.76
C LYS A 484 -3.80 17.87 -45.43
N ALA A 485 -3.09 18.56 -46.32
CA ALA A 485 -1.67 18.86 -46.14
C ALA A 485 -1.46 19.83 -44.96
N ILE A 486 -2.38 20.77 -44.77
CA ILE A 486 -2.38 21.69 -43.63
C ILE A 486 -2.58 20.92 -42.32
N ALA A 487 -3.59 20.05 -42.24
CA ALA A 487 -3.87 19.26 -41.04
C ALA A 487 -2.71 18.32 -40.67
N LEU A 488 -2.10 17.65 -41.65
CA LEU A 488 -0.92 16.80 -41.42
C LEU A 488 0.28 17.58 -40.90
N ARG A 489 0.50 18.79 -41.42
CA ARG A 489 1.56 19.68 -40.94
C ARG A 489 1.30 20.12 -39.50
N ASN A 490 0.10 20.61 -39.22
CA ASN A 490 -0.27 21.06 -37.87
C ASN A 490 -0.24 19.92 -36.86
N TYR A 491 -0.61 18.70 -37.27
CA TYR A 491 -0.45 17.50 -36.45
C TYR A 491 1.03 17.24 -36.13
N ALA A 492 1.91 17.31 -37.15
CA ALA A 492 3.35 17.14 -36.96
C ALA A 492 3.95 18.20 -36.02
N ASP A 493 3.50 19.45 -36.13
CA ASP A 493 3.93 20.55 -35.27
C ASP A 493 3.48 20.35 -33.80
N GLN A 494 2.34 19.67 -33.55
CA GLN A 494 1.86 19.34 -32.19
C GLN A 494 2.57 18.15 -31.54
N VAL A 495 3.37 17.36 -32.26
CA VAL A 495 4.01 16.15 -31.72
C VAL A 495 4.92 16.46 -30.52
N ASP A 496 5.56 17.62 -30.53
CA ASP A 496 6.47 18.06 -29.46
C ASP A 496 5.78 18.91 -28.37
N GLU A 497 4.48 19.21 -28.53
CA GLU A 497 3.73 19.99 -27.54
C GLU A 497 3.29 19.15 -26.34
N LEU A 498 3.79 19.51 -25.17
CA LEU A 498 3.51 18.82 -23.91
C LEU A 498 2.69 19.70 -22.95
N GLU A 499 1.75 19.08 -22.21
CA GLU A 499 1.11 19.64 -21.01
C GLU A 499 1.58 18.93 -19.76
N GLU A 500 1.65 19.68 -18.66
CA GLU A 500 1.87 19.12 -17.35
C GLU A 500 0.53 18.62 -16.77
N VAL A 501 0.37 17.31 -16.63
CA VAL A 501 -0.84 16.67 -16.10
C VAL A 501 -0.56 15.97 -14.78
N GLY A 502 -1.55 16.01 -13.90
CA GLY A 502 -1.57 15.26 -12.66
C GLY A 502 -1.13 16.04 -11.42
N GLY A 503 -0.66 15.31 -10.40
CA GLY A 503 -0.34 15.84 -9.09
C GLY A 503 -1.18 15.16 -8.01
N PHE A 504 -0.63 14.97 -6.81
CA PHE A 504 -1.34 14.27 -5.72
C PHE A 504 -2.67 14.95 -5.40
N VAL A 505 -2.62 16.26 -5.11
CA VAL A 505 -3.82 17.06 -4.78
C VAL A 505 -4.79 17.12 -5.97
N TRP A 506 -4.28 17.21 -7.19
CA TRP A 506 -5.10 17.20 -8.40
C TRP A 506 -5.84 15.88 -8.56
N SER A 507 -5.15 14.73 -8.47
CA SER A 507 -5.76 13.41 -8.65
C SER A 507 -6.81 13.13 -7.58
N VAL A 508 -6.54 13.47 -6.32
CA VAL A 508 -7.51 13.32 -5.22
C VAL A 508 -8.73 14.20 -5.48
N LYS A 509 -8.53 15.48 -5.83
CA LYS A 509 -9.62 16.42 -6.12
C LYS A 509 -10.47 15.95 -7.30
N GLU A 510 -9.85 15.56 -8.40
CA GLU A 510 -10.55 15.12 -9.61
C GLU A 510 -11.30 13.79 -9.40
N TYR A 511 -10.72 12.86 -8.63
CA TYR A 511 -11.38 11.61 -8.24
C TYR A 511 -12.65 11.87 -7.41
N PHE A 512 -12.55 12.61 -6.29
CA PHE A 512 -13.69 12.88 -5.42
C PHE A 512 -14.73 13.83 -6.04
N SER A 513 -14.34 14.69 -6.98
CA SER A 513 -15.28 15.51 -7.73
C SER A 513 -16.16 14.69 -8.70
N GLY A 514 -15.73 13.46 -9.05
CA GLY A 514 -16.36 12.65 -10.09
C GLY A 514 -16.05 13.11 -11.52
N ARG A 515 -15.36 14.24 -11.70
CA ARG A 515 -14.98 14.77 -13.01
C ARG A 515 -14.06 13.81 -13.76
N LEU A 516 -13.14 13.15 -13.07
CA LEU A 516 -12.25 12.15 -13.67
C LEU A 516 -13.05 10.99 -14.29
N ALA A 517 -14.08 10.50 -13.60
CA ALA A 517 -14.95 9.45 -14.12
C ALA A 517 -15.86 9.94 -15.26
N GLY A 518 -16.33 11.20 -15.23
CA GLY A 518 -17.23 11.74 -16.26
C GLY A 518 -16.54 12.26 -17.53
N THR A 519 -15.27 12.68 -17.45
CA THR A 519 -14.51 13.24 -18.58
C THR A 519 -13.47 12.27 -19.10
N GLU A 520 -12.66 11.70 -18.20
CA GLU A 520 -11.65 10.71 -18.58
C GLU A 520 -12.24 9.29 -18.56
N GLY A 521 -13.25 9.00 -17.76
CA GLY A 521 -13.78 7.64 -17.61
C GLY A 521 -12.74 6.69 -17.04
N ILE A 522 -11.97 7.15 -16.05
CA ILE A 522 -11.05 6.29 -15.30
C ILE A 522 -11.87 5.50 -14.28
N TRP A 523 -11.86 4.18 -14.45
CA TRP A 523 -12.48 3.24 -13.53
C TRP A 523 -11.40 2.60 -12.66
N LEU A 524 -11.38 2.89 -11.36
CA LEU A 524 -10.41 2.26 -10.45
C LEU A 524 -10.87 0.84 -10.13
N PRO A 525 -9.99 -0.17 -10.22
CA PRO A 525 -10.36 -1.55 -9.92
C PRO A 525 -10.87 -1.69 -8.48
N SER A 526 -12.02 -2.34 -8.28
CA SER A 526 -12.58 -2.57 -6.93
C SER A 526 -11.58 -3.26 -5.97
N ARG A 527 -10.69 -4.12 -6.46
CA ARG A 527 -9.61 -4.74 -5.64
C ARG A 527 -8.65 -3.71 -5.05
N LEU A 528 -8.32 -2.65 -5.82
CA LEU A 528 -7.42 -1.59 -5.37
C LEU A 528 -8.10 -0.75 -4.29
N LEU A 529 -9.38 -0.44 -4.48
CA LEU A 529 -10.18 0.28 -3.48
C LEU A 529 -10.35 -0.54 -2.20
N ALA A 530 -10.63 -1.84 -2.32
CA ALA A 530 -10.74 -2.75 -1.19
C ALA A 530 -9.40 -2.87 -0.42
N ALA A 531 -8.29 -3.05 -1.13
CA ALA A 531 -6.95 -3.10 -0.51
C ALA A 531 -6.62 -1.81 0.24
N ASN A 532 -6.94 -0.65 -0.35
CA ASN A 532 -6.71 0.64 0.30
C ASN A 532 -7.61 0.83 1.52
N ALA A 533 -8.88 0.40 1.45
CA ALA A 533 -9.77 0.40 2.61
C ALA A 533 -9.22 -0.47 3.74
N ILE A 534 -8.79 -1.71 3.45
CA ILE A 534 -8.15 -2.61 4.42
C ILE A 534 -6.93 -1.94 5.07
N GLN A 535 -6.08 -1.28 4.28
CA GLN A 535 -4.93 -0.54 4.79
C GLN A 535 -5.34 0.56 5.77
N PHE A 536 -6.30 1.41 5.43
CA PHE A 536 -6.78 2.46 6.32
C PHE A 536 -7.37 1.90 7.62
N PHE A 537 -8.18 0.84 7.54
CA PHE A 537 -8.74 0.21 8.74
C PHE A 537 -7.66 -0.46 9.60
N ALA A 538 -6.66 -1.10 8.98
CA ALA A 538 -5.53 -1.68 9.70
C ALA A 538 -4.71 -0.61 10.43
N ILE A 539 -4.47 0.55 9.78
CA ILE A 539 -3.80 1.70 10.40
C ILE A 539 -4.62 2.22 11.58
N ILE A 540 -5.93 2.46 11.40
CA ILE A 540 -6.80 2.98 12.46
C ILE A 540 -6.83 2.01 13.64
N ASN A 541 -6.95 0.71 13.36
CA ASN A 541 -6.94 -0.33 14.40
C ASN A 541 -5.59 -0.38 15.14
N SER A 542 -4.47 -0.34 14.40
CA SER A 542 -3.13 -0.35 15.01
C SER A 542 -2.85 0.91 15.82
N GLN A 543 -3.39 2.07 15.43
CA GLN A 543 -3.29 3.30 16.21
C GLN A 543 -4.07 3.22 17.51
N MET A 544 -5.34 2.78 17.44
CA MET A 544 -6.14 2.64 18.65
C MET A 544 -5.46 1.67 19.61
N ARG A 545 -5.02 0.50 19.14
CA ARG A 545 -4.35 -0.49 19.99
C ARG A 545 -2.97 -0.06 20.46
N GLY A 546 -2.13 0.51 19.59
CA GLY A 546 -0.81 1.00 19.99
C GLY A 546 -0.89 2.12 21.02
N PHE A 547 -1.92 2.98 20.93
CA PHE A 547 -2.21 3.98 21.96
C PHE A 547 -2.66 3.33 23.27
N TYR A 548 -3.55 2.32 23.22
CA TYR A 548 -3.98 1.61 24.43
C TYR A 548 -2.89 0.74 25.05
N ALA A 549 -2.04 0.06 24.28
CA ALA A 549 -0.93 -0.74 24.79
C ALA A 549 0.19 0.16 25.35
N GLY A 550 0.48 1.29 24.68
CA GLY A 550 1.43 2.27 25.19
C GLY A 550 0.96 2.97 26.47
N ILE A 551 -0.35 3.02 26.73
CA ILE A 551 -0.94 3.55 27.97
C ILE A 551 -1.16 2.43 29.01
N GLY A 552 -1.50 1.23 28.57
CA GLY A 552 -1.88 0.08 29.40
C GLY A 552 -0.70 -0.65 30.03
N VAL A 553 0.45 -0.71 29.34
CA VAL A 553 1.68 -1.27 29.91
C VAL A 553 2.18 -0.45 31.11
N CYS A 554 1.70 0.79 31.31
CA CYS A 554 2.15 1.63 32.42
C CYS A 554 1.03 2.50 32.98
N ARG A 555 -0.12 1.90 33.33
CA ARG A 555 -1.05 2.59 34.23
C ARG A 555 -0.44 2.59 35.62
N ASP A 556 -0.04 3.78 36.09
CA ASP A 556 0.45 4.02 37.45
C ASP A 556 -0.49 3.37 38.47
N VAL A 557 -0.09 2.23 39.01
CA VAL A 557 -0.59 1.83 40.33
C VAL A 557 0.12 2.76 41.29
N SER A 558 -0.53 3.87 41.60
CA SER A 558 -0.15 4.69 42.75
C SER A 558 -0.19 3.77 43.97
N PHE A 559 0.97 3.56 44.60
CA PHE A 559 1.10 2.83 45.88
C PHE A 559 0.22 3.40 47.00
N GLU A 560 -0.39 4.56 46.81
CA GLU A 560 -1.24 5.26 47.80
C GLU A 560 -2.76 5.04 47.58
N GLY A 561 -3.18 4.23 46.60
CA GLY A 561 -4.60 3.99 46.32
C GLY A 561 -5.27 3.03 47.33
N PRO A 562 -6.49 3.32 47.85
CA PRO A 562 -7.21 2.46 48.80
C PRO A 562 -7.60 1.08 48.24
N GLU A 563 -7.46 0.87 46.93
CA GLU A 563 -7.66 -0.42 46.24
C GLU A 563 -6.58 -1.47 46.60
N CYS A 564 -5.48 -1.06 47.25
CA CYS A 564 -4.44 -1.98 47.75
C CYS A 564 -4.82 -2.71 49.06
N TYR A 565 -5.85 -2.25 49.79
CA TYR A 565 -6.17 -2.79 51.11
C TYR A 565 -6.96 -4.11 51.08
N ASP A 566 -7.60 -4.44 49.95
CA ASP A 566 -8.43 -5.64 49.82
C ASP A 566 -7.69 -6.84 49.16
N LEU A 567 -6.38 -6.73 48.92
CA LEU A 567 -5.56 -7.73 48.19
C LEU A 567 -4.65 -8.60 49.09
N PHE A 568 -4.78 -8.54 50.42
CA PHE A 568 -3.96 -9.33 51.35
C PHE A 568 -4.58 -10.71 51.60
N GLU A 569 -4.07 -11.77 50.95
CA GLU A 569 -4.34 -13.15 51.35
C GLU A 569 -3.18 -13.72 52.22
N PRO A 570 -3.47 -14.48 53.29
CA PRO A 570 -2.45 -15.08 54.14
C PRO A 570 -1.74 -16.26 53.45
N LEU A 571 -0.40 -16.25 53.42
CA LEU A 571 0.43 -17.36 52.95
C LEU A 571 0.27 -18.58 53.89
N ASN A 572 -0.46 -19.59 53.41
CA ASN A 572 -0.76 -20.81 54.17
C ASN A 572 0.24 -21.96 53.96
N SER A 573 1.32 -21.79 53.18
CA SER A 573 2.30 -22.86 52.93
C SER A 573 3.64 -22.57 53.61
N THR A 574 3.99 -23.41 54.58
CA THR A 574 5.27 -23.40 55.29
C THR A 574 6.47 -23.70 54.39
N GLU A 575 6.28 -24.30 53.21
CA GLU A 575 7.38 -24.72 52.33
C GLU A 575 8.08 -23.57 51.57
N GLY A 576 7.39 -22.47 51.26
CA GLY A 576 8.01 -21.30 50.60
C GLY A 576 8.82 -20.43 51.57
N LEU A 577 8.39 -20.38 52.82
CA LEU A 577 9.03 -19.58 53.88
C LEU A 577 10.41 -20.14 54.26
N ASP A 578 10.51 -21.47 54.37
CA ASP A 578 11.76 -22.14 54.73
C ASP A 578 12.85 -21.99 53.63
N GLY A 579 12.45 -21.98 52.36
CA GLY A 579 13.36 -21.76 51.23
C GLY A 579 13.91 -20.34 51.19
N LEU A 580 13.06 -19.34 51.36
CA LEU A 580 13.43 -17.94 51.29
C LEU A 580 14.26 -17.47 52.49
N ILE A 581 13.95 -17.99 53.70
CA ILE A 581 14.81 -17.81 54.89
C ILE A 581 16.18 -18.48 54.66
N GLY A 582 16.19 -19.66 54.04
CA GLY A 582 17.41 -20.36 53.65
C GLY A 582 18.29 -19.53 52.70
N ASP A 583 17.70 -18.95 51.66
CA ASP A 583 18.42 -18.14 50.67
C ASP A 583 18.94 -16.83 51.28
N THR A 584 18.16 -16.18 52.14
CA THR A 584 18.58 -14.97 52.88
C THR A 584 19.76 -15.27 53.81
N CYS A 585 19.70 -16.37 54.58
CA CYS A 585 20.83 -16.81 55.39
C CYS A 585 22.06 -17.15 54.53
N THR A 586 21.86 -17.75 53.34
CA THR A 586 22.96 -18.11 52.43
C THR A 586 23.65 -16.86 51.85
N SER A 587 22.90 -15.81 51.53
CA SER A 587 23.44 -14.52 51.09
C SER A 587 24.20 -13.79 52.20
N LEU A 588 23.67 -13.72 53.43
CA LEU A 588 24.41 -13.20 54.59
C LEU A 588 25.69 -14.00 54.83
N GLN A 589 25.60 -15.34 54.79
CA GLN A 589 26.75 -16.23 54.89
C GLN A 589 27.84 -15.90 53.85
N SER A 590 27.47 -15.47 52.64
CA SER A 590 28.45 -15.11 51.59
C SER A 590 29.27 -13.86 51.92
N ALA A 591 28.66 -12.84 52.56
CA ALA A 591 29.37 -11.65 53.03
C ALA A 591 30.32 -12.00 54.18
N PHE A 592 29.88 -12.85 55.11
CA PHE A 592 30.74 -13.39 56.17
C PHE A 592 31.88 -14.24 55.61
N THR A 593 31.63 -15.06 54.59
CA THR A 593 32.65 -15.88 53.92
C THR A 593 33.71 -15.00 53.26
N ALA A 594 33.34 -13.83 52.73
CA ALA A 594 34.30 -12.89 52.14
C ALA A 594 35.23 -12.28 53.20
N VAL A 595 34.69 -11.91 54.37
CA VAL A 595 35.49 -11.44 55.51
C VAL A 595 36.37 -12.56 56.07
N GLU A 596 35.83 -13.77 56.21
CA GLU A 596 36.61 -14.95 56.62
C GLU A 596 37.76 -15.23 55.65
N ALA A 597 37.55 -15.14 54.33
CA ALA A 597 38.60 -15.33 53.34
C ALA A 597 39.69 -14.25 53.46
N GLN A 598 39.31 -13.00 53.69
CA GLN A 598 40.25 -11.89 53.87
C GLN A 598 41.08 -12.04 55.16
N VAL A 599 40.45 -12.50 56.25
CA VAL A 599 41.12 -12.77 57.52
C VAL A 599 42.03 -14.00 57.41
N THR A 600 41.59 -15.04 56.71
CA THR A 600 42.38 -16.25 56.41
C THR A 600 43.66 -15.92 55.63
N ASP A 601 43.57 -15.05 54.62
CA ASP A 601 44.72 -14.58 53.85
C ASP A 601 45.67 -13.72 54.70
N THR A 602 45.13 -12.92 55.62
CA THR A 602 45.92 -12.01 56.48
C THR A 602 46.66 -12.77 57.60
N LEU A 603 46.05 -13.81 58.19
CA LEU A 603 46.58 -14.56 59.34
C LEU A 603 46.91 -16.03 59.01
N LEU A 604 47.46 -16.31 57.83
CA LEU A 604 47.99 -17.64 57.45
C LEU A 604 47.06 -18.83 57.78
N GLY A 605 45.74 -18.66 57.60
CA GLY A 605 44.76 -19.71 57.81
C GLY A 605 43.83 -19.56 59.03
N ALA A 606 43.97 -18.52 59.84
CA ALA A 606 43.01 -18.26 60.92
C ALA A 606 41.70 -17.69 60.37
N ASN A 607 40.56 -18.17 60.85
CA ASN A 607 39.24 -17.60 60.56
C ASN A 607 38.78 -16.67 61.69
N CYS A 608 37.68 -15.95 61.47
CA CYS A 608 37.17 -15.01 62.47
C CYS A 608 36.81 -15.66 63.81
N SER A 609 36.34 -16.90 63.82
CA SER A 609 36.02 -17.58 65.09
C SER A 609 37.27 -17.75 65.97
N VAL A 610 38.42 -18.10 65.38
CA VAL A 610 39.68 -18.27 66.12
C VAL A 610 40.21 -16.92 66.65
N VAL A 611 40.08 -15.87 65.86
CA VAL A 611 40.54 -14.53 66.27
C VAL A 611 39.66 -13.95 67.36
N LEU A 612 38.33 -14.08 67.24
CA LEU A 612 37.38 -13.61 68.26
C LEU A 612 37.44 -14.49 69.52
N SER A 613 37.62 -15.81 69.39
CA SER A 613 37.78 -16.70 70.55
C SER A 613 39.05 -16.39 71.33
N ALA A 614 40.14 -16.02 70.67
CA ALA A 614 41.37 -15.61 71.37
C ALA A 614 41.16 -14.34 72.19
N ALA A 615 40.43 -13.36 71.65
CA ALA A 615 40.05 -12.15 72.41
C ALA A 615 39.12 -12.48 73.58
N ARG A 616 38.22 -13.46 73.41
CA ARG A 616 37.30 -13.94 74.45
C ARG A 616 38.01 -14.72 75.56
N ASP A 617 38.87 -15.66 75.20
CA ASP A 617 39.66 -16.46 76.14
C ASP A 617 40.54 -15.55 76.99
N PHE A 618 41.14 -14.53 76.36
CA PHE A 618 41.86 -13.48 77.07
C PHE A 618 40.97 -12.65 78.01
N ALA A 619 39.77 -12.28 77.57
CA ALA A 619 38.79 -11.59 78.43
C ALA A 619 38.45 -12.41 79.68
N ASN A 620 38.28 -13.72 79.51
CA ASN A 620 38.02 -14.66 80.60
C ASN A 620 39.21 -14.79 81.56
N GLU A 621 40.44 -14.80 81.04
CA GLU A 621 41.65 -14.84 81.88
C GLU A 621 41.84 -13.53 82.67
N ALA A 622 41.68 -12.38 82.03
CA ALA A 622 41.75 -11.07 82.69
C ALA A 622 40.67 -10.92 83.78
N ALA A 623 39.48 -11.50 83.56
CA ALA A 623 38.39 -11.48 84.53
C ALA A 623 38.71 -12.28 85.80
N ILE A 624 39.45 -13.38 85.66
CA ILE A 624 39.92 -14.18 86.79
C ILE A 624 40.96 -13.40 87.62
N ASP A 625 41.88 -12.69 86.97
CA ASP A 625 42.94 -11.93 87.64
C ASP A 625 42.40 -10.70 88.40
N GLU A 626 41.40 -10.02 87.85
CA GLU A 626 40.77 -8.84 88.47
C GLU A 626 39.54 -9.19 89.34
N ASN A 627 39.12 -10.47 89.37
CA ASN A 627 37.92 -10.96 90.06
C ASN A 627 36.63 -10.22 89.63
N ILE A 628 36.52 -9.97 88.33
CA ILE A 628 35.37 -9.38 87.64
C ILE A 628 34.60 -10.51 86.93
N ASP A 629 33.28 -10.37 86.73
CA ASP A 629 32.51 -11.35 85.96
C ASP A 629 32.99 -11.35 84.50
N PRO A 630 33.35 -12.49 83.89
CA PRO A 630 33.81 -12.52 82.51
C PRO A 630 32.84 -11.88 81.52
N ALA A 631 31.52 -12.02 81.75
CA ALA A 631 30.51 -11.35 80.92
C ALA A 631 30.58 -9.80 81.00
N GLU A 632 31.06 -9.26 82.12
CA GLU A 632 31.26 -7.84 82.31
C GLU A 632 32.51 -7.35 81.55
N ILE A 633 33.59 -8.14 81.52
CA ILE A 633 34.77 -7.83 80.69
C ILE A 633 34.47 -7.94 79.20
N GLU A 634 33.73 -8.95 78.76
CA GLU A 634 33.29 -9.07 77.37
C GLU A 634 32.47 -7.85 76.94
N ASN A 635 31.56 -7.38 77.80
CA ASN A 635 30.80 -6.14 77.57
C ASN A 635 31.71 -4.91 77.50
N ILE A 636 32.73 -4.82 78.35
CA ILE A 636 33.72 -3.73 78.30
C ILE A 636 34.49 -3.74 76.98
N ILE A 637 34.92 -4.91 76.50
CA ILE A 637 35.65 -5.05 75.23
C ILE A 637 34.77 -4.64 74.04
N ASN A 638 33.54 -5.16 73.96
CA ASN A 638 32.58 -4.82 72.92
C ASN A 638 32.23 -3.32 72.94
N ARG A 639 32.01 -2.76 74.14
CA ARG A 639 31.74 -1.33 74.33
C ARG A 639 32.93 -0.50 73.89
N CYS A 640 34.14 -0.85 74.31
CA CYS A 640 35.34 -0.10 73.97
C CYS A 640 35.69 -0.18 72.49
N TYR A 641 35.41 -1.29 71.83
CA TYR A 641 35.51 -1.37 70.37
C TYR A 641 34.55 -0.40 69.68
N GLY A 642 33.28 -0.38 70.10
CA GLY A 642 32.29 0.57 69.58
C GLY A 642 32.72 2.01 69.80
N VAL A 643 33.19 2.35 71.00
CA VAL A 643 33.67 3.71 71.33
C VAL A 643 34.89 4.11 70.50
N ASN A 644 35.85 3.20 70.29
CA ASN A 644 37.09 3.50 69.58
C ASN A 644 36.91 3.63 68.05
N THR A 645 35.77 3.18 67.52
CA THR A 645 35.40 3.30 66.10
C THR A 645 34.49 4.48 65.81
N MET A 646 33.92 5.13 66.83
CA MET A 646 33.10 6.33 66.69
C MET A 646 33.94 7.57 66.35
N THR A 647 33.43 8.42 65.46
CA THR A 647 34.00 9.76 65.24
C THR A 647 33.61 10.71 66.38
N ALA A 648 34.30 11.85 66.51
CA ALA A 648 33.95 12.85 67.52
C ALA A 648 32.49 13.35 67.40
N GLU A 649 31.94 13.38 66.18
CA GLU A 649 30.54 13.75 65.93
C GLU A 649 29.58 12.63 66.37
N ASP A 650 29.96 11.36 66.18
CA ASP A 650 29.16 10.22 66.63
C ASP A 650 29.10 10.13 68.16
N ILE A 651 30.19 10.48 68.85
CA ILE A 651 30.25 10.54 70.32
C ILE A 651 29.35 11.65 70.86
N GLU A 652 29.38 12.84 70.22
CA GLU A 652 28.50 13.96 70.61
C GLU A 652 27.02 13.57 70.47
N LYS A 653 26.65 12.92 69.35
CA LYS A 653 25.29 12.43 69.13
C LYS A 653 24.92 11.27 70.05
N PHE A 654 25.84 10.35 70.33
CA PHE A 654 25.59 9.24 71.25
C PHE A 654 25.26 9.77 72.64
N ASN A 655 26.07 10.69 73.16
CA ASN A 655 25.81 11.30 74.46
C ASN A 655 24.50 12.11 74.43
N GLU A 656 24.19 12.83 73.34
CA GLU A 656 22.90 13.53 73.20
C GLU A 656 21.70 12.57 73.17
N TRP A 657 21.83 11.41 72.52
CA TRP A 657 20.76 10.41 72.41
C TRP A 657 20.49 9.68 73.72
N PHE A 658 21.50 9.56 74.60
CA PHE A 658 21.41 8.80 75.84
C PHE A 658 21.58 9.66 77.11
N ASP A 659 21.51 10.99 77.01
CA ASP A 659 21.68 11.95 78.14
C ASP A 659 20.74 11.67 79.34
N ASP A 660 19.62 10.98 79.10
CA ASP A 660 18.62 10.63 80.12
C ASP A 660 18.65 9.13 80.56
N ASP A 661 19.53 8.28 79.99
CA ASP A 661 19.54 6.84 80.27
C ASP A 661 20.67 6.43 81.24
N GLU A 662 20.29 6.10 82.48
CA GLU A 662 21.24 5.67 83.53
C GLU A 662 22.06 4.42 83.15
N PHE A 663 21.65 3.65 82.14
CA PHE A 663 22.36 2.45 81.67
C PHE A 663 23.49 2.75 80.68
N PHE A 664 23.54 3.94 80.07
CA PHE A 664 24.55 4.33 79.09
C PHE A 664 25.31 5.57 79.54
N PRO A 665 26.32 5.43 80.42
CA PRO A 665 27.05 6.59 80.89
C PRO A 665 27.80 7.26 79.74
N ASP A 666 27.77 8.59 79.72
CA ASP A 666 28.43 9.43 78.72
C ASP A 666 29.82 8.92 78.37
N ILE A 667 30.10 8.88 77.07
CA ILE A 667 31.44 8.64 76.57
C ILE A 667 32.25 9.91 76.84
N THR A 668 33.00 9.89 77.94
CA THR A 668 33.90 10.97 78.34
C THR A 668 35.30 10.76 77.76
N ASN A 669 36.16 11.76 77.87
CA ASN A 669 37.59 11.59 77.54
C ASN A 669 38.27 10.53 78.42
N GLU A 670 37.77 10.28 79.63
CA GLU A 670 38.26 9.17 80.47
C GLU A 670 37.82 7.83 79.90
N THR A 671 36.57 7.71 79.44
CA THR A 671 36.08 6.50 78.74
C THR A 671 36.88 6.24 77.46
N LEU A 672 37.18 7.27 76.68
CA LEU A 672 38.02 7.16 75.47
C LEU A 672 39.45 6.73 75.79
N SER A 673 40.06 7.30 76.83
CA SER A 673 41.40 6.91 77.28
C SER A 673 41.40 5.46 77.75
N TYR A 674 40.41 5.06 78.56
CA TYR A 674 40.26 3.69 79.03
C TYR A 674 40.05 2.71 77.88
N CYS A 675 39.20 3.04 76.91
CA CYS A 675 38.95 2.18 75.75
C CYS A 675 40.13 2.12 74.77
N SER A 676 40.93 3.18 74.68
CA SER A 676 42.21 3.15 73.96
C SER A 676 43.22 2.25 74.66
N GLU A 677 43.29 2.30 76.00
CA GLU A 677 44.15 1.42 76.80
C GLU A 677 43.72 -0.05 76.65
N VAL A 678 42.41 -0.34 76.70
CA VAL A 678 41.86 -1.69 76.45
C VAL A 678 42.19 -2.17 75.04
N ALA A 679 42.07 -1.31 74.02
CA ALA A 679 42.40 -1.68 72.64
C ALA A 679 43.90 -1.94 72.44
N ASP A 680 44.77 -1.08 73.00
CA ASP A 680 46.22 -1.28 72.97
C ASP A 680 46.62 -2.56 73.74
N PHE A 681 45.94 -2.84 74.86
CA PHE A 681 46.18 -4.03 75.67
C PHE A 681 45.74 -5.32 74.99
N ILE A 682 44.57 -5.34 74.33
CA ILE A 682 44.14 -6.46 73.48
C ILE A 682 45.16 -6.68 72.35
N LYS A 683 45.62 -5.60 71.73
CA LYS A 683 46.60 -5.65 70.66
C LYS A 683 47.94 -6.23 71.10
N THR A 684 48.44 -5.85 72.29
CA THR A 684 49.76 -6.29 72.76
C THR A 684 49.74 -7.61 73.51
N ASP A 685 48.71 -7.91 74.30
CA ASP A 685 48.75 -9.04 75.24
C ASP A 685 47.86 -10.19 74.79
N ALA A 686 46.66 -9.93 74.24
CA ALA A 686 45.74 -10.99 73.82
C ALA A 686 46.24 -11.74 72.56
N PHE A 687 46.86 -11.04 71.62
CA PHE A 687 47.27 -11.61 70.34
C PHE A 687 48.74 -12.05 70.26
N THR A 688 49.56 -11.75 71.27
CA THR A 688 50.95 -12.21 71.35
C THR A 688 51.04 -13.74 71.38
N ASP A 689 50.11 -14.40 72.07
CA ASP A 689 50.07 -15.86 72.14
C ASP A 689 49.47 -16.50 70.87
N LEU A 690 48.55 -15.80 70.19
CA LEU A 690 47.91 -16.30 68.99
C LEU A 690 48.83 -16.26 67.76
N ALA A 691 49.58 -15.17 67.60
CA ALA A 691 50.43 -14.94 66.42
C ALA A 691 51.69 -14.12 66.78
N PRO A 692 52.66 -14.71 67.49
CA PRO A 692 53.84 -13.99 67.97
C PRO A 692 54.66 -13.40 66.81
N GLY A 693 54.84 -12.08 66.83
CA GLY A 693 55.49 -11.29 65.79
C GLY A 693 54.57 -10.76 64.67
N PHE A 694 53.27 -11.01 64.76
CA PHE A 694 52.23 -10.54 63.83
C PHE A 694 51.05 -9.89 64.57
N GLU A 695 51.29 -9.28 65.73
CA GLU A 695 50.26 -8.74 66.62
C GLU A 695 49.43 -7.64 65.94
N ASP A 696 50.06 -6.80 65.11
CA ASP A 696 49.38 -5.78 64.29
C ASP A 696 48.40 -6.40 63.28
N ASP A 697 48.81 -7.47 62.61
CA ASP A 697 47.98 -8.17 61.61
C ASP A 697 46.86 -8.97 62.29
N ALA A 698 47.12 -9.52 63.47
CA ALA A 698 46.13 -10.20 64.29
C ALA A 698 45.07 -9.25 64.83
N PHE A 699 45.48 -8.06 65.28
CA PHE A 699 44.56 -7.02 65.71
C PHE A 699 43.76 -6.43 64.55
N GLN A 700 44.36 -6.30 63.35
CA GLN A 700 43.63 -5.88 62.16
C GLN A 700 42.60 -6.93 61.73
N ALA A 701 42.93 -8.21 61.80
CA ALA A 701 41.98 -9.30 61.59
C ALA A 701 40.86 -9.30 62.63
N TYR A 702 41.19 -9.09 63.91
CA TYR A 702 40.21 -8.95 64.99
C TYR A 702 39.23 -7.81 64.70
N ARG A 703 39.75 -6.66 64.25
CA ARG A 703 38.93 -5.51 63.87
C ARG A 703 38.02 -5.84 62.68
N LEU A 704 38.52 -6.49 61.62
CA LEU A 704 37.69 -6.92 60.48
C LEU A 704 36.59 -7.90 60.91
N CYS A 705 36.90 -8.83 61.81
CA CYS A 705 35.92 -9.74 62.38
C CYS A 705 34.92 -9.03 63.28
N MET A 706 35.34 -8.08 64.11
CA MET A 706 34.43 -7.29 64.95
C MET A 706 33.56 -6.33 64.13
N GLU A 707 34.07 -5.78 63.03
CA GLU A 707 33.30 -5.00 62.04
C GLU A 707 32.20 -5.85 61.38
N ALA A 708 32.49 -7.13 61.09
CA ALA A 708 31.52 -8.03 60.47
C ALA A 708 30.52 -8.64 61.46
N TYR A 709 30.99 -9.17 62.59
CA TYR A 709 30.19 -9.92 63.56
C TYR A 709 29.60 -9.06 64.68
N GLY A 710 30.12 -7.85 64.90
CA GLY A 710 29.61 -6.88 65.88
C GLY A 710 29.77 -7.25 67.35
N SER A 711 30.26 -8.46 67.66
CA SER A 711 30.51 -8.98 69.00
C SER A 711 31.49 -10.15 68.95
N ILE A 712 32.22 -10.37 70.05
CA ILE A 712 33.09 -11.54 70.25
C ILE A 712 32.32 -12.85 70.53
N GLU A 713 30.99 -12.82 70.72
CA GLU A 713 30.21 -13.98 71.23
C GLU A 713 29.43 -14.80 70.17
N MET A 714 29.37 -14.40 68.90
CA MET A 714 28.53 -15.13 67.93
C MET A 714 29.20 -16.37 67.34
N GLU A 715 28.66 -17.57 67.63
CA GLU A 715 29.11 -18.85 67.06
C GLU A 715 28.46 -19.22 65.71
N SER A 716 27.54 -18.42 65.16
CA SER A 716 26.97 -18.62 63.82
C SER A 716 26.31 -17.34 63.28
N PRO A 717 26.51 -16.98 62.00
CA PRO A 717 25.88 -15.79 61.40
C PRO A 717 24.37 -15.91 61.17
N CYS A 718 23.77 -17.08 61.35
CA CYS A 718 22.32 -17.27 61.32
C CYS A 718 21.91 -18.30 62.38
N ASP A 719 21.48 -17.84 63.56
CA ASP A 719 20.80 -18.72 64.52
C ASP A 719 19.35 -18.93 64.07
N THR A 720 19.09 -20.06 63.42
CA THR A 720 17.75 -20.44 62.94
C THR A 720 16.77 -20.71 64.08
N GLN A 721 17.23 -20.83 65.34
CA GLN A 721 16.36 -21.05 66.49
C GLN A 721 15.63 -19.79 66.99
N LEU A 722 16.11 -18.60 66.63
CA LEU A 722 15.45 -17.32 66.95
C LEU A 722 14.15 -17.08 66.14
N PHE A 723 13.84 -17.94 65.17
CA PHE A 723 12.70 -17.78 64.24
C PHE A 723 11.51 -18.74 64.49
N SER A 724 11.32 -19.23 65.72
CA SER A 724 10.12 -20.03 66.07
C SER A 724 8.92 -19.16 66.51
N PRO A 725 7.69 -19.57 66.17
CA PRO A 725 6.85 -19.00 65.13
C PRO A 725 6.05 -17.76 65.59
N LEU A 726 6.19 -16.64 64.89
CA LEU A 726 5.13 -15.63 64.83
C LEU A 726 4.08 -16.13 63.84
N GLN A 727 2.88 -16.42 64.34
CA GLN A 727 1.70 -16.69 63.52
C GLN A 727 1.36 -15.42 62.74
N GLU A 728 1.29 -15.57 61.41
CA GLU A 728 0.90 -14.55 60.41
C GLU A 728 2.02 -13.59 59.99
N ILE A 729 2.85 -14.06 59.05
CA ILE A 729 3.65 -13.21 58.18
C ILE A 729 2.79 -12.91 56.95
N PHE A 730 2.47 -11.64 56.73
CA PHE A 730 1.84 -11.19 55.49
C PHE A 730 2.95 -10.94 54.47
N ALA A 731 3.21 -11.91 53.59
CA ALA A 731 4.06 -11.67 52.43
C ALA A 731 3.19 -11.35 51.22
N TYR A 732 3.63 -10.35 50.46
CA TYR A 732 3.02 -9.90 49.23
C TYR A 732 3.71 -10.64 48.08
N GLU A 733 3.05 -11.64 47.51
CA GLU A 733 3.49 -12.27 46.27
C GLU A 733 2.55 -11.79 45.16
N LYS A 734 3.04 -10.84 44.36
CA LYS A 734 2.37 -10.46 43.12
C LYS A 734 3.05 -11.24 42.00
N ASP A 735 2.39 -12.30 41.54
CA ASP A 735 2.67 -12.88 40.23
C ASP A 735 2.24 -11.85 39.17
N TYR A 736 3.14 -10.95 38.81
CA TYR A 736 3.01 -10.14 37.59
C TYR A 736 4.33 -10.21 36.84
N ASP A 737 4.24 -10.77 35.63
CA ASP A 737 5.31 -10.92 34.68
C ASP A 737 6.08 -9.60 34.47
N GLY A 738 7.21 -9.47 35.16
CA GLY A 738 8.25 -8.49 34.88
C GLY A 738 8.32 -7.30 35.84
N GLU A 739 9.33 -7.37 36.72
CA GLU A 739 9.96 -6.26 37.45
C GLU A 739 9.12 -5.61 38.56
N ASN A 740 9.03 -6.32 39.69
CA ASN A 740 9.62 -5.92 40.97
C ASN A 740 9.05 -6.84 42.05
N PHE A 741 9.83 -7.84 42.44
CA PHE A 741 9.58 -8.58 43.66
C PHE A 741 9.81 -7.62 44.84
N CYS A 742 8.86 -7.56 45.77
CA CYS A 742 9.05 -6.92 47.07
C CYS A 742 8.50 -7.89 48.09
N VAL A 743 9.32 -8.86 48.48
CA VAL A 743 9.03 -9.56 49.74
C VAL A 743 9.39 -8.58 50.83
N SER A 744 8.40 -7.95 51.43
CA SER A 744 8.58 -7.21 52.67
C SER A 744 8.48 -8.18 53.83
N PHE A 745 9.63 -8.55 54.41
CA PHE A 745 9.62 -9.26 55.69
C PHE A 745 9.47 -8.25 56.81
N ILE A 746 8.47 -8.44 57.67
CA ILE A 746 8.45 -7.81 58.99
C ILE A 746 9.23 -8.74 59.92
N SER A 747 10.49 -8.42 60.18
CA SER A 747 11.19 -9.03 61.31
C SER A 747 10.89 -8.23 62.57
N ALA A 748 10.34 -8.90 63.58
CA ALA A 748 10.19 -8.34 64.91
C ALA A 748 11.47 -8.61 65.70
N CYS A 749 12.34 -7.62 65.86
CA CYS A 749 13.46 -7.74 66.79
C CYS A 749 12.92 -7.65 68.22
N TYR A 750 13.12 -8.69 69.02
CA TYR A 750 12.79 -8.66 70.45
C TYR A 750 13.91 -7.98 71.21
N ILE A 751 13.59 -6.82 71.77
CA ILE A 751 14.40 -6.14 72.78
C ILE A 751 13.90 -6.69 74.12
N ASP A 752 14.78 -7.37 74.85
CA ASP A 752 14.59 -7.89 76.21
C ASP A 752 13.59 -9.09 76.37
N PRO A 753 14.03 -10.27 76.87
CA PRO A 753 13.12 -11.36 77.24
C PRO A 753 12.11 -11.01 78.33
N PHE A 754 12.26 -9.86 79.01
CA PHE A 754 11.37 -9.42 80.09
C PHE A 754 10.50 -8.21 79.75
N ASN A 755 10.68 -7.53 78.59
CA ASN A 755 9.80 -6.42 78.19
C ASN A 755 9.81 -6.13 76.67
N PRO A 756 8.93 -6.77 75.88
CA PRO A 756 9.02 -6.72 74.41
C PRO A 756 8.59 -5.36 73.85
N THR A 757 9.54 -4.60 73.28
CA THR A 757 9.24 -3.52 72.34
C THR A 757 9.30 -4.07 70.91
N ARG A 758 8.20 -3.96 70.17
CA ARG A 758 8.12 -4.41 68.76
C ARG A 758 8.80 -3.38 67.86
N ALA A 759 9.99 -3.68 67.37
CA ALA A 759 10.57 -3.00 66.23
C ALA A 759 10.18 -3.74 64.94
N THR A 760 9.70 -2.99 63.93
CA THR A 760 9.33 -3.52 62.62
C THR A 760 10.43 -3.11 61.63
N CYS A 761 11.39 -3.98 61.30
CA CYS A 761 12.29 -3.74 60.17
C CYS A 761 11.70 -4.42 58.93
N ILE A 762 11.45 -3.62 57.89
CA ILE A 762 11.04 -4.11 56.57
C ILE A 762 12.31 -4.45 55.80
N ILE A 763 12.50 -5.74 55.50
CA ILE A 763 13.56 -6.19 54.58
C ILE A 763 12.86 -6.41 53.25
N GLY A 764 13.13 -5.56 52.27
CA GLY A 764 12.68 -5.75 50.89
C GLY A 764 13.74 -6.54 50.10
N GLU A 765 13.39 -7.74 49.63
CA GLU A 765 14.16 -8.42 48.57
C GLU A 765 13.53 -8.08 47.22
N SER A 766 14.27 -7.33 46.42
CA SER A 766 14.00 -7.13 44.99
C SER A 766 15.09 -7.87 44.23
N GLU A 767 14.73 -8.64 43.20
CA GLU A 767 15.70 -9.32 42.32
C GLU A 767 16.77 -8.37 41.74
N ASP A 768 16.49 -7.06 41.71
CA ASP A 768 17.40 -6.02 41.23
C ASP A 768 18.02 -5.14 42.33
N MET A 769 17.58 -5.25 43.58
CA MET A 769 18.14 -4.51 44.73
C MET A 769 18.24 -5.42 45.97
N VAL A 770 19.48 -5.76 46.31
CA VAL A 770 19.81 -6.57 47.48
C VAL A 770 19.74 -5.67 48.74
N TYR A 771 18.59 -5.76 49.42
CA TYR A 771 18.26 -5.18 50.74
C TYR A 771 18.14 -3.65 50.83
N GLN A 772 16.90 -3.16 50.97
CA GLN A 772 16.62 -1.87 51.60
C GLN A 772 16.07 -2.10 53.01
N PHE A 773 16.80 -1.64 54.02
CA PHE A 773 16.32 -1.57 55.41
C PHE A 773 15.76 -0.17 55.64
N GLN A 774 14.43 -0.03 55.72
CA GLN A 774 13.79 1.25 56.05
C GLN A 774 12.93 1.14 57.31
N GLY A 775 13.19 2.02 58.27
CA GLY A 775 12.45 2.16 59.53
C GLY A 775 13.24 3.00 60.53
N SER A 776 12.56 3.83 61.32
CA SER A 776 13.21 4.72 62.31
C SER A 776 14.03 3.98 63.38
N THR A 777 13.77 2.68 63.55
CA THR A 777 14.49 1.78 64.46
C THR A 777 15.65 1.04 63.79
N CYS A 778 15.68 0.88 62.47
CA CYS A 778 16.80 0.20 61.81
C CYS A 778 18.04 1.12 61.76
N GLU A 779 17.84 2.44 61.73
CA GLU A 779 18.92 3.46 61.82
C GLU A 779 19.61 3.48 63.20
N THR A 780 18.92 3.03 64.26
CA THR A 780 19.47 3.02 65.63
C THR A 780 20.35 1.80 65.92
N TYR A 781 20.47 0.82 65.02
CA TYR A 781 21.33 -0.36 65.20
C TYR A 781 22.66 -0.20 64.44
N PRO A 782 23.81 -0.10 65.15
CA PRO A 782 25.11 0.11 64.51
C PRO A 782 25.49 -0.97 63.51
N GLN A 783 25.10 -2.24 63.72
CA GLN A 783 25.44 -3.34 62.81
C GLN A 783 24.74 -3.21 61.45
N ILE A 784 23.46 -2.83 61.46
CA ILE A 784 22.68 -2.61 60.23
C ILE A 784 23.20 -1.37 59.52
N ASN A 785 23.50 -0.29 60.26
CA ASN A 785 24.04 0.94 59.69
C ASN A 785 25.43 0.73 59.06
N ASN A 786 26.31 -0.05 59.71
CA ASN A 786 27.62 -0.41 59.16
C ASN A 786 27.52 -1.31 57.92
N THR A 787 26.57 -2.26 57.92
CA THR A 787 26.31 -3.11 56.74
C THR A 787 25.75 -2.30 55.57
N MET A 788 24.82 -1.38 55.86
CA MET A 788 24.27 -0.44 54.88
C MET A 788 25.35 0.49 54.34
N LYS A 789 26.21 1.04 55.21
CA LYS A 789 27.33 1.88 54.81
C LYS A 789 28.34 1.11 53.96
N TYR A 790 28.70 -0.12 54.34
CA TYR A 790 29.57 -0.98 53.53
C TYR A 790 28.95 -1.28 52.15
N TYR A 791 27.65 -1.59 52.11
CA TYR A 791 26.91 -1.80 50.87
C TYR A 791 26.92 -0.52 50.01
N GLU A 792 26.58 0.63 50.58
CA GLU A 792 26.58 1.94 49.90
C GLU A 792 27.96 2.38 49.39
N GLU A 793 29.02 2.07 50.13
CA GLU A 793 30.40 2.48 49.79
C GLU A 793 31.09 1.50 48.83
N ASN A 794 30.78 0.20 48.88
CA ASN A 794 31.54 -0.82 48.15
C ASN A 794 30.74 -1.56 47.07
N ILE A 795 29.45 -1.84 47.30
CA ILE A 795 28.63 -2.67 46.40
C ILE A 795 27.75 -1.78 45.51
N LEU A 796 27.08 -0.80 46.10
CA LEU A 796 26.19 0.14 45.44
C LEU A 796 26.90 0.93 44.32
N PRO A 797 28.17 1.38 44.42
CA PRO A 797 28.82 2.08 43.31
C PRO A 797 29.08 1.16 42.11
N GLN A 798 29.36 -0.13 42.36
CA GLN A 798 29.52 -1.13 41.31
C GLN A 798 28.17 -1.44 40.65
N GLN A 799 27.09 -1.60 41.43
CA GLN A 799 25.75 -1.79 40.88
C GLN A 799 25.21 -0.54 40.17
N LEU A 800 25.43 0.66 40.71
CA LEU A 800 25.11 1.94 40.07
C LEU A 800 25.83 2.11 38.74
N SER A 801 27.03 1.54 38.60
CA SER A 801 27.74 1.54 37.31
C SER A 801 27.03 0.69 36.26
N VAL A 802 26.37 -0.40 36.66
CA VAL A 802 25.53 -1.25 35.79
C VAL A 802 24.16 -0.58 35.55
N MET A 803 23.55 0.01 36.58
CA MET A 803 22.29 0.75 36.45
C MET A 803 22.36 1.90 35.46
N ARG A 804 23.52 2.56 35.33
CA ARG A 804 23.75 3.60 34.30
C ARG A 804 23.67 3.09 32.85
N PHE A 805 23.77 1.77 32.62
CA PHE A 805 23.56 1.19 31.29
C PHE A 805 22.09 0.93 30.99
N PHE A 806 21.20 0.84 31.98
CA PHE A 806 19.78 0.67 31.70
C PHE A 806 19.14 2.00 31.28
N PRO A 807 18.33 2.02 30.20
CA PRO A 807 17.66 3.24 29.76
C PRO A 807 16.56 3.63 30.76
N GLU A 808 16.49 4.92 31.12
CA GLU A 808 15.40 5.45 31.93
C GLU A 808 14.05 5.25 31.22
N LYS A 809 12.95 5.00 31.97
CA LYS A 809 11.61 4.69 31.41
C LYS A 809 11.14 5.72 30.36
N TRP A 810 11.39 7.01 30.60
CA TRP A 810 11.03 8.07 29.64
C TRP A 810 11.77 7.98 28.31
N THR A 811 13.00 7.42 28.29
CA THR A 811 13.76 7.16 27.06
C THR A 811 13.03 6.15 26.19
N LEU A 812 12.51 5.08 26.80
CA LEU A 812 11.71 4.07 26.12
C LEU A 812 10.38 4.65 25.63
N TYR A 813 9.67 5.45 26.46
CA TYR A 813 8.42 6.10 26.05
C TYR A 813 8.59 7.05 24.87
N LEU A 814 9.58 7.94 24.94
CA LEU A 814 9.83 8.89 23.87
C LEU A 814 10.18 8.15 22.56
N THR A 815 11.00 7.10 22.65
CA THR A 815 11.37 6.25 21.52
C THR A 815 10.14 5.56 20.91
N ALA A 816 9.29 4.93 21.73
CA ALA A 816 8.10 4.22 21.30
C ALA A 816 7.09 5.19 20.65
N ILE A 817 6.77 6.31 21.30
CA ILE A 817 5.81 7.30 20.79
C ILE A 817 6.29 7.88 19.46
N MET A 818 7.56 8.33 19.39
CA MET A 818 8.09 8.94 18.17
C MET A 818 8.16 7.96 17.01
N SER A 819 8.52 6.70 17.27
CA SER A 819 8.57 5.66 16.25
C SER A 819 7.19 5.24 15.76
N ILE A 820 6.22 5.04 16.66
CA ILE A 820 4.82 4.73 16.31
C ILE A 820 4.21 5.87 15.49
N VAL A 821 4.31 7.13 15.93
CA VAL A 821 3.79 8.28 15.20
C VAL A 821 4.41 8.37 13.80
N SER A 822 5.74 8.22 13.70
CA SER A 822 6.44 8.28 12.41
C SER A 822 6.03 7.14 11.47
N GLY A 823 5.98 5.90 11.96
CA GLY A 823 5.53 4.74 11.19
C GLY A 823 4.09 4.94 10.69
N SER A 824 3.22 5.51 11.52
CA SER A 824 1.81 5.75 11.21
C SER A 824 1.61 6.82 10.14
N ILE A 825 2.38 7.91 10.22
CA ILE A 825 2.42 8.94 9.17
C ILE A 825 2.85 8.31 7.84
N VAL A 826 3.89 7.48 7.84
CA VAL A 826 4.34 6.78 6.62
C VAL A 826 3.26 5.83 6.11
N ALA A 827 2.57 5.11 6.99
CA ALA A 827 1.50 4.21 6.61
C ALA A 827 0.33 4.97 5.93
N ILE A 828 -0.10 6.09 6.52
CA ILE A 828 -1.17 6.94 5.96
C ILE A 828 -0.75 7.53 4.61
N ILE A 829 0.47 8.03 4.49
CA ILE A 829 0.99 8.57 3.23
C ILE A 829 1.05 7.47 2.16
N THR A 830 1.52 6.28 2.52
CA THR A 830 1.64 5.14 1.60
C THR A 830 0.26 4.70 1.08
N ALA A 831 -0.72 4.53 1.98
CA ALA A 831 -2.10 4.20 1.63
C ALA A 831 -2.74 5.29 0.73
N GLY A 832 -2.54 6.57 1.10
CA GLY A 832 -3.08 7.72 0.36
C GLY A 832 -2.50 7.91 -1.05
N VAL A 833 -1.29 7.43 -1.32
CA VAL A 833 -0.61 7.62 -2.62
C VAL A 833 -1.07 6.62 -3.70
N TYR A 834 -1.67 5.49 -3.33
CA TYR A 834 -2.08 4.45 -4.28
C TYR A 834 -3.11 4.90 -5.31
N ILE A 835 -4.16 5.62 -4.89
CA ILE A 835 -5.21 6.11 -5.80
C ILE A 835 -4.63 7.10 -6.81
N PRO A 836 -3.92 8.18 -6.40
CA PRO A 836 -3.23 9.05 -7.34
C PRO A 836 -2.28 8.30 -8.26
N SER A 837 -1.51 7.34 -7.75
CA SER A 837 -0.55 6.58 -8.57
C SER A 837 -1.23 5.71 -9.63
N ALA A 838 -2.37 5.07 -9.29
CA ALA A 838 -3.18 4.34 -10.25
C ALA A 838 -3.71 5.25 -11.36
N ILE A 839 -4.31 6.39 -11.01
CA ILE A 839 -4.79 7.39 -11.96
C ILE A 839 -3.65 7.84 -12.88
N HIS A 840 -2.51 8.19 -12.30
CA HIS A 840 -1.33 8.60 -13.05
C HIS A 840 -0.83 7.52 -14.01
N THR A 841 -0.84 6.26 -13.59
CA THR A 841 -0.38 5.14 -14.41
C THR A 841 -1.33 4.88 -15.58
N VAL A 842 -2.65 4.91 -15.33
CA VAL A 842 -3.68 4.82 -16.40
C VAL A 842 -3.53 5.96 -17.41
N LEU A 843 -3.40 7.21 -16.94
CA LEU A 843 -3.20 8.36 -17.83
C LEU A 843 -1.90 8.26 -18.63
N LYS A 844 -0.83 7.73 -18.04
CA LYS A 844 0.43 7.49 -18.78
C LYS A 844 0.28 6.45 -19.89
N PHE A 845 -0.50 5.41 -19.68
CA PHE A 845 -0.83 4.44 -20.75
C PHE A 845 -1.66 5.09 -21.85
N ARG A 846 -2.77 5.75 -21.49
CA ARG A 846 -3.66 6.40 -22.46
C ARG A 846 -2.96 7.49 -23.27
N TYR A 847 -2.05 8.25 -22.67
CA TYR A 847 -1.33 9.33 -23.35
C TYR A 847 -0.04 8.88 -24.04
N GLY A 848 0.24 7.57 -24.07
CA GLY A 848 1.41 7.00 -24.74
C GLY A 848 2.76 7.35 -24.08
N VAL A 849 2.76 7.82 -22.82
CA VAL A 849 3.99 8.01 -22.02
C VAL A 849 4.59 6.66 -21.64
N ILE A 850 3.74 5.69 -21.33
CA ILE A 850 4.09 4.28 -21.34
C ILE A 850 3.56 3.73 -22.66
N PRO A 851 4.42 3.37 -23.61
CA PRO A 851 3.98 2.86 -24.91
C PRO A 851 3.25 1.52 -24.76
N SER A 852 2.25 1.28 -25.62
CA SER A 852 1.42 0.07 -25.63
C SER A 852 1.70 -0.79 -26.85
N LEU A 853 1.09 -0.47 -28.00
CA LEU A 853 1.07 -1.27 -29.23
C LEU A 853 2.46 -1.68 -29.75
N LYS A 854 3.48 -0.83 -29.53
CA LYS A 854 4.85 -1.08 -30.04
C LYS A 854 5.83 -1.50 -28.96
N ASP A 855 5.40 -1.59 -27.70
CA ASP A 855 6.30 -1.93 -26.60
C ASP A 855 6.22 -3.43 -26.29
N PRO A 856 7.30 -4.21 -26.49
CA PRO A 856 7.32 -5.62 -26.09
C PRO A 856 7.14 -5.80 -24.57
N LYS A 857 7.38 -4.77 -23.74
CA LYS A 857 7.06 -4.83 -22.31
C LYS A 857 5.55 -4.85 -22.05
N PHE A 858 4.73 -4.35 -22.98
CA PHE A 858 3.27 -4.35 -22.83
C PHE A 858 2.71 -5.77 -22.83
N LEU A 859 3.26 -6.67 -23.65
CA LEU A 859 2.90 -8.10 -23.67
C LEU A 859 3.16 -8.77 -22.30
N LYS A 860 4.25 -8.40 -21.62
CA LYS A 860 4.53 -8.90 -20.26
C LYS A 860 3.48 -8.45 -19.23
N TYR A 861 2.75 -7.36 -19.48
CA TYR A 861 1.62 -6.94 -18.65
C TYR A 861 0.31 -7.65 -19.00
N ARG A 862 0.26 -8.42 -20.09
CA ARG A 862 -0.91 -9.25 -20.46
C ARG A 862 -0.73 -10.69 -20.02
N ASP A 863 0.51 -11.13 -19.79
CA ASP A 863 0.81 -12.48 -19.32
C ASP A 863 0.50 -12.69 -17.82
N ASN A 864 0.10 -13.91 -17.47
CA ASN A 864 -0.11 -14.36 -16.08
C ASN A 864 -1.02 -13.43 -15.25
N LEU A 865 -2.16 -13.01 -15.82
CA LEU A 865 -3.14 -12.15 -15.14
C LEU A 865 -3.62 -12.70 -13.79
N VAL A 866 -3.47 -14.00 -13.52
CA VAL A 866 -3.74 -14.61 -12.21
C VAL A 866 -2.95 -13.94 -11.08
N ASN A 867 -1.74 -13.42 -11.37
CA ASN A 867 -0.90 -12.74 -10.39
C ASN A 867 -1.55 -11.48 -9.81
N GLN A 868 -2.54 -10.89 -10.49
CA GLN A 868 -3.30 -9.75 -9.96
C GLN A 868 -4.06 -10.08 -8.65
N THR A 869 -4.22 -11.37 -8.31
CA THR A 869 -4.74 -11.82 -7.01
C THR A 869 -3.83 -11.49 -5.83
N TYR A 870 -2.51 -11.33 -6.06
CA TYR A 870 -1.56 -10.94 -5.02
C TYR A 870 -1.71 -9.49 -4.57
N MET A 871 -2.42 -8.64 -5.31
CA MET A 871 -2.44 -7.20 -5.07
C MET A 871 -2.93 -6.82 -3.66
N ILE A 872 -4.04 -7.42 -3.19
CA ILE A 872 -4.59 -7.12 -1.84
C ILE A 872 -3.57 -7.52 -0.76
N GLY A 873 -3.03 -8.74 -0.85
CA GLY A 873 -2.02 -9.23 0.10
C GLY A 873 -0.74 -8.40 0.07
N ALA A 874 -0.23 -8.07 -1.12
CA ALA A 874 0.99 -7.29 -1.29
C ALA A 874 0.85 -5.86 -0.75
N MET A 875 -0.31 -5.22 -0.97
CA MET A 875 -0.60 -3.91 -0.37
C MET A 875 -0.69 -4.00 1.16
N PHE A 876 -1.39 -5.00 1.69
CA PHE A 876 -1.54 -5.19 3.13
C PHE A 876 -0.20 -5.47 3.83
N TRP A 877 0.52 -6.51 3.40
CA TRP A 877 1.81 -6.89 3.99
C TRP A 877 2.90 -5.87 3.70
N GLY A 878 2.93 -5.30 2.50
CA GLY A 878 3.88 -4.24 2.14
C GLY A 878 3.76 -3.03 3.06
N LEU A 879 2.52 -2.63 3.42
CA LEU A 879 2.28 -1.57 4.39
C LEU A 879 2.81 -1.92 5.78
N ILE A 880 2.54 -3.14 6.27
CA ILE A 880 3.02 -3.61 7.58
C ILE A 880 4.55 -3.60 7.62
N VAL A 881 5.20 -4.20 6.62
CA VAL A 881 6.67 -4.26 6.56
C VAL A 881 7.29 -2.86 6.48
N THR A 882 6.74 -1.97 5.66
CA THR A 882 7.21 -0.57 5.56
C THR A 882 7.07 0.15 6.90
N THR A 883 5.91 0.02 7.53
CA THR A 883 5.61 0.66 8.81
C THR A 883 6.57 0.13 9.88
N LEU A 884 6.74 -1.19 9.98
CA LEU A 884 7.64 -1.84 10.92
C LEU A 884 9.10 -1.42 10.69
N MET A 885 9.59 -1.42 9.46
CA MET A 885 10.95 -1.00 9.14
C MET A 885 11.20 0.45 9.52
N VAL A 886 10.26 1.35 9.22
CA VAL A 886 10.37 2.77 9.60
C VAL A 886 10.28 2.94 11.11
N THR A 887 9.37 2.24 11.79
CA THR A 887 9.24 2.27 13.25
C THR A 887 10.54 1.80 13.90
N ILE A 888 11.11 0.65 13.50
CA ILE A 888 12.38 0.14 14.03
C ILE A 888 13.53 1.12 13.77
N LEU A 889 13.59 1.68 12.56
CA LEU A 889 14.65 2.63 12.21
C LEU A 889 14.57 3.91 13.04
N ILE A 890 13.38 4.50 13.18
CA ILE A 890 13.18 5.70 13.99
C ILE A 890 13.38 5.39 15.46
N ALA A 891 12.90 4.24 15.94
CA ALA A 891 13.14 3.78 17.31
C ALA A 891 14.64 3.67 17.58
N LEU A 892 15.41 3.02 16.70
CA LEU A 892 16.86 2.90 16.84
C LEU A 892 17.56 4.27 16.88
N ILE A 893 17.17 5.20 15.99
CA ILE A 893 17.77 6.54 15.94
C ILE A 893 17.43 7.34 17.21
N VAL A 894 16.17 7.35 17.63
CA VAL A 894 15.73 8.08 18.83
C VAL A 894 16.34 7.46 20.09
N PHE A 895 16.33 6.13 20.19
CA PHE A 895 16.94 5.40 21.30
C PHE A 895 18.43 5.72 21.44
N LEU A 896 19.21 5.63 20.35
CA LEU A 896 20.64 5.93 20.39
C LEU A 896 20.96 7.41 20.69
N LEU A 897 20.04 8.33 20.36
CA LEU A 897 20.21 9.75 20.67
C LEU A 897 19.89 10.09 22.12
N VAL A 898 18.92 9.38 22.71
CA VAL A 898 18.37 9.69 24.03
C VAL A 898 19.05 8.85 25.12
N TRP A 899 19.45 7.61 24.83
CA TRP A 899 20.06 6.71 25.80
C TRP A 899 21.44 7.22 26.25
N PRO A 900 21.62 7.54 27.54
CA PRO A 900 22.83 8.20 28.05
C PRO A 900 24.13 7.49 27.68
N ALA A 901 24.18 6.16 27.77
CA ALA A 901 25.39 5.39 27.48
C ALA A 901 25.84 5.51 26.00
N SER A 902 24.90 5.59 25.06
CA SER A 902 25.20 5.72 23.63
C SER A 902 25.35 7.17 23.17
N ARG A 903 24.80 8.11 23.92
CA ARG A 903 24.72 9.53 23.55
C ARG A 903 26.08 10.14 23.22
N ASP A 904 27.11 9.85 24.02
CA ASP A 904 28.45 10.40 23.78
C ASP A 904 29.07 9.85 22.49
N ILE A 905 28.88 8.57 22.21
CA ILE A 905 29.32 7.94 20.95
C ILE A 905 28.61 8.60 19.76
N VAL A 906 27.29 8.81 19.87
CA VAL A 906 26.49 9.41 18.81
C VAL A 906 26.84 10.88 18.59
N ILE A 907 27.05 11.67 19.64
CA ILE A 907 27.50 13.07 19.53
C ILE A 907 28.87 13.14 18.84
N ASN A 908 29.79 12.26 19.21
CA ASN A 908 31.10 12.17 18.57
C ASN A 908 30.99 11.78 17.09
N LEU A 909 30.12 10.82 16.75
CA LEU A 909 29.84 10.45 15.36
C LEU A 909 29.21 11.62 14.58
N CYS A 910 28.26 12.35 15.17
CA CYS A 910 27.66 13.54 14.58
C CYS A 910 28.71 14.64 14.32
N ALA A 911 29.65 14.84 15.24
CA ALA A 911 30.76 15.77 15.05
C ALA A 911 31.66 15.34 13.87
N GLN A 912 31.94 14.04 13.71
CA GLN A 912 32.68 13.52 12.55
C GLN A 912 31.90 13.72 11.24
N VAL A 913 30.60 13.44 11.21
CA VAL A 913 29.75 13.67 10.03
C VAL A 913 29.72 15.15 9.65
N LEU A 914 29.63 16.04 10.64
CA LEU A 914 29.70 17.49 10.42
C LEU A 914 31.07 17.90 9.85
N GLY A 915 32.17 17.35 10.39
CA GLY A 915 33.52 17.55 9.86
C GLY A 915 33.64 17.11 8.40
N ILE A 916 33.13 15.92 8.05
CA ILE A 916 33.08 15.44 6.66
C ILE A 916 32.25 16.39 5.79
N ALA A 917 31.09 16.85 6.24
CA ALA A 917 30.25 17.79 5.50
C ALA A 917 30.99 19.12 5.21
N VAL A 918 31.68 19.67 6.20
CA VAL A 918 32.52 20.88 6.04
C VAL A 918 33.63 20.64 5.01
N THR A 919 34.31 19.49 5.04
CA THR A 919 35.35 19.17 4.04
C THR A 919 34.79 19.03 2.62
N ILE A 920 33.57 18.48 2.45
CA ILE A 920 32.89 18.40 1.16
C ILE A 920 32.57 19.82 0.64
N ILE A 921 32.06 20.70 1.50
CA ILE A 921 31.76 22.10 1.13
C ILE A 921 33.05 22.83 0.73
N LEU A 922 34.10 22.73 1.55
CA LEU A 922 35.40 23.34 1.27
C LEU A 922 35.97 22.85 -0.07
N ARG A 923 35.91 21.54 -0.31
CA ARG A 923 36.30 20.93 -1.58
C ARG A 923 35.49 21.52 -2.74
N SER A 924 34.16 21.57 -2.65
CA SER A 924 33.30 22.13 -3.70
C SER A 924 33.66 23.59 -4.02
N VAL A 925 33.96 24.40 -3.00
CA VAL A 925 34.41 25.79 -3.17
C VAL A 925 35.78 25.84 -3.86
N LEU A 926 36.76 25.07 -3.39
CA LEU A 926 38.09 24.99 -4.00
C LEU A 926 38.02 24.52 -5.46
N CYS A 927 37.21 23.50 -5.76
CA CYS A 927 36.94 23.04 -7.13
C CYS A 927 36.31 24.14 -7.98
N MET A 928 35.32 24.88 -7.47
CA MET A 928 34.69 25.97 -8.23
C MET A 928 35.69 27.09 -8.57
N ILE A 929 36.52 27.49 -7.59
CA ILE A 929 37.56 28.51 -7.78
C ILE A 929 38.61 28.01 -8.79
N PHE A 930 39.05 26.76 -8.64
CA PHE A 930 40.07 26.15 -9.48
C PHE A 930 39.60 25.91 -10.92
N LEU A 931 38.38 25.36 -11.10
CA LEU A 931 37.81 25.13 -12.43
C LEU A 931 37.64 26.45 -13.19
N LYS A 932 37.28 27.54 -12.51
CA LYS A 932 37.17 28.87 -13.14
C LYS A 932 38.53 29.43 -13.57
N THR A 933 39.59 29.12 -12.84
CA THR A 933 40.94 29.68 -13.06
C THR A 933 41.79 28.83 -14.00
N ALA A 934 41.85 27.52 -13.77
CA ALA A 934 42.70 26.58 -14.50
C ALA A 934 42.05 26.00 -15.76
N TYR A 935 40.73 26.12 -15.92
CA TYR A 935 39.99 25.57 -17.06
C TYR A 935 39.15 26.64 -17.80
N ALA A 936 38.89 26.38 -19.08
CA ALA A 936 37.90 27.05 -19.92
C ALA A 936 36.99 25.96 -20.53
N GLY A 937 35.96 25.56 -19.80
CA GLY A 937 35.14 24.40 -20.17
C GLY A 937 35.98 23.12 -20.12
N PHE A 938 36.10 22.42 -21.24
CA PHE A 938 36.86 21.17 -21.35
C PHE A 938 38.38 21.37 -21.53
N TYR A 939 38.85 22.60 -21.76
CA TYR A 939 40.26 22.89 -22.05
C TYR A 939 41.02 23.41 -20.83
N ARG A 940 42.24 22.91 -20.61
CA ARG A 940 43.17 23.35 -19.55
C ARG A 940 43.88 24.63 -19.98
N LYS A 941 43.75 25.72 -19.21
CA LYS A 941 44.54 26.96 -19.39
C LYS A 941 45.96 26.81 -18.86
N MET A 942 46.14 26.04 -17.79
CA MET A 942 47.42 25.80 -17.12
C MET A 942 47.62 24.30 -16.85
N PRO A 943 48.26 23.54 -17.76
CA PRO A 943 48.26 22.08 -17.71
C PRO A 943 48.98 21.51 -16.48
N ALA A 944 50.13 22.07 -16.11
CA ALA A 944 50.91 21.60 -14.97
C ALA A 944 50.17 21.80 -13.63
N PHE A 945 49.58 22.99 -13.45
CA PHE A 945 48.79 23.31 -12.27
C PHE A 945 47.50 22.47 -12.20
N ALA A 946 46.82 22.32 -13.35
CA ALA A 946 45.66 21.43 -13.47
C ALA A 946 45.98 19.98 -13.10
N ASN A 947 47.12 19.45 -13.55
CA ASN A 947 47.53 18.09 -13.23
C ASN A 947 47.85 17.91 -11.74
N ALA A 948 48.61 18.85 -11.14
CA ALA A 948 48.95 18.79 -9.72
C ALA A 948 47.69 18.88 -8.83
N PHE A 949 46.77 19.80 -9.15
CA PHE A 949 45.51 19.91 -8.43
C PHE A 949 44.63 18.67 -8.62
N MET A 950 44.50 18.14 -9.85
CA MET A 950 43.74 16.90 -10.08
C MET A 950 44.30 15.74 -9.27
N PHE A 951 45.63 15.59 -9.17
CA PHE A 951 46.26 14.60 -8.31
C PHE A 951 45.94 14.81 -6.82
N CYS A 952 46.06 16.04 -6.30
CA CYS A 952 45.66 16.35 -4.93
C CYS A 952 44.17 16.04 -4.67
N MET A 953 43.32 16.33 -5.65
CA MET A 953 41.88 16.06 -5.57
C MET A 953 41.56 14.56 -5.66
N GLU A 954 42.34 13.76 -6.39
CA GLU A 954 42.23 12.31 -6.40
C GLU A 954 42.53 11.73 -5.01
N CYS A 955 43.61 12.17 -4.35
CA CYS A 955 43.90 11.77 -2.97
C CYS A 955 42.77 12.12 -2.00
N TRP A 956 42.21 13.33 -2.11
CA TRP A 956 41.05 13.75 -1.32
C TRP A 956 39.81 12.89 -1.63
N ASN A 957 39.56 12.59 -2.91
CA ASN A 957 38.42 11.81 -3.33
C ASN A 957 38.49 10.36 -2.84
N ILE A 958 39.67 9.75 -2.75
CA ILE A 958 39.80 8.38 -2.21
C ILE A 958 39.21 8.32 -0.79
N ALA A 959 39.58 9.25 0.10
CA ALA A 959 39.01 9.30 1.45
C ALA A 959 37.50 9.57 1.46
N LEU A 960 37.01 10.49 0.61
CA LEU A 960 35.58 10.80 0.53
C LEU A 960 34.73 9.71 -0.15
N THR A 961 35.31 8.89 -1.03
CA THR A 961 34.56 7.82 -1.73
C THR A 961 34.02 6.78 -0.76
N ALA A 962 34.74 6.47 0.31
CA ALA A 962 34.23 5.60 1.38
C ALA A 962 32.96 6.19 2.01
N ALA A 963 32.96 7.49 2.34
CA ALA A 963 31.79 8.19 2.86
C ALA A 963 30.63 8.27 1.85
N PHE A 964 30.92 8.44 0.55
CA PHE A 964 29.88 8.41 -0.50
C PHE A 964 29.27 7.01 -0.69
N VAL A 965 30.08 5.95 -0.62
CA VAL A 965 29.60 4.56 -0.69
C VAL A 965 28.74 4.23 0.52
N LEU A 966 29.18 4.59 1.73
CA LEU A 966 28.39 4.41 2.95
C LEU A 966 27.09 5.24 2.91
N GLY A 967 27.18 6.50 2.48
CA GLY A 967 25.99 7.36 2.29
C GLY A 967 25.03 6.81 1.23
N ARG A 968 25.54 6.16 0.18
CA ARG A 968 24.72 5.45 -0.82
C ARG A 968 24.03 4.23 -0.19
N LEU A 969 24.73 3.45 0.64
CA LEU A 969 24.15 2.32 1.36
C LEU A 969 23.02 2.77 2.29
N VAL A 970 23.24 3.82 3.10
CA VAL A 970 22.21 4.38 3.98
C VAL A 970 21.00 4.87 3.18
N LYS A 971 21.22 5.63 2.10
CA LYS A 971 20.13 6.08 1.21
C LYS A 971 19.36 4.90 0.60
N PHE A 972 20.05 3.83 0.24
CA PHE A 972 19.44 2.61 -0.28
C PHE A 972 18.59 1.92 0.80
N LEU A 973 19.08 1.76 2.03
CA LEU A 973 18.31 1.18 3.13
C LEU A 973 17.07 2.03 3.48
N LEU A 974 17.20 3.36 3.52
CA LEU A 974 16.09 4.27 3.73
C LEU A 974 15.05 4.21 2.59
N ALA A 975 15.52 4.23 1.34
CA ALA A 975 14.65 4.12 0.18
C ALA A 975 13.93 2.77 0.17
N THR A 976 14.63 1.66 0.42
CA THR A 976 14.05 0.32 0.52
C THR A 976 13.02 0.27 1.65
N GLY A 977 13.35 0.76 2.85
CA GLY A 977 12.42 0.79 3.99
C GLY A 977 11.15 1.60 3.70
N LEU A 978 11.24 2.73 3.00
CA LEU A 978 10.10 3.58 2.65
C LEU A 978 9.30 3.11 1.44
N TYR A 979 9.93 2.41 0.49
CA TYR A 979 9.31 2.00 -0.78
C TYR A 979 8.99 0.50 -0.86
N VAL A 980 9.41 -0.34 0.08
CA VAL A 980 9.11 -1.78 0.06
C VAL A 980 7.60 -2.05 0.04
N GLY A 981 6.82 -1.21 0.70
CA GLY A 981 5.35 -1.27 0.72
C GLY A 981 4.68 -0.46 -0.36
N ARG A 982 5.43 0.06 -1.34
CA ARG A 982 4.89 0.74 -2.52
C ARG A 982 4.92 -0.20 -3.71
N ILE A 983 3.84 -0.94 -3.90
CA ILE A 983 3.74 -1.88 -5.02
C ILE A 983 3.53 -1.17 -6.37
N ASP A 984 3.32 0.15 -6.38
CA ASP A 984 3.05 0.91 -7.60
C ASP A 984 4.33 1.36 -8.33
N ARG A 985 5.48 1.26 -7.67
CA ARG A 985 6.78 1.70 -8.20
C ARG A 985 7.84 0.62 -7.98
N PRO A 986 8.70 0.36 -8.97
CA PRO A 986 9.82 -0.54 -8.77
C PRO A 986 10.81 0.06 -7.76
N VAL A 987 11.20 -0.75 -6.79
CA VAL A 987 12.27 -0.45 -5.82
C VAL A 987 13.64 -0.63 -6.49
N LEU A 988 13.72 -1.60 -7.40
CA LEU A 988 14.94 -1.93 -8.14
C LEU A 988 14.99 -1.23 -9.51
N ALA A 989 16.20 -1.01 -10.02
CA ALA A 989 16.37 -0.43 -11.35
C ALA A 989 15.86 -1.37 -12.45
N GLU A 990 15.25 -0.80 -13.50
CA GLU A 990 14.86 -1.58 -14.68
C GLU A 990 16.11 -2.18 -15.37
N GLY A 991 16.05 -3.45 -15.76
CA GLY A 991 17.12 -4.12 -16.53
C GLY A 991 18.06 -5.03 -15.72
N LEU A 992 17.77 -5.29 -14.44
CA LEU A 992 18.41 -6.39 -13.72
C LEU A 992 18.07 -7.73 -14.41
N ALA A 993 19.05 -8.63 -14.51
CA ALA A 993 18.89 -9.92 -15.19
C ALA A 993 17.80 -10.81 -14.56
N LEU A 994 17.56 -10.63 -13.26
CA LEU A 994 16.48 -11.26 -12.53
C LEU A 994 15.41 -10.20 -12.23
N ASP A 995 14.19 -10.43 -12.72
CA ASP A 995 13.01 -9.61 -12.44
C ASP A 995 12.48 -9.91 -11.02
N ILE A 996 13.28 -9.58 -10.00
CA ILE A 996 13.02 -9.88 -8.59
C ILE A 996 11.80 -9.07 -8.07
N ASP A 997 11.59 -7.87 -8.60
CA ASP A 997 10.52 -6.96 -8.17
C ASP A 997 9.30 -7.04 -9.11
N SER A 998 8.49 -8.08 -8.93
CA SER A 998 7.31 -8.33 -9.77
C SER A 998 6.05 -7.55 -9.37
N LEU A 999 6.02 -6.94 -8.18
CA LEU A 999 4.82 -6.28 -7.63
C LEU A 999 4.36 -5.05 -8.47
N PRO A 1000 5.24 -4.17 -8.97
CA PRO A 1000 4.86 -3.09 -9.89
C PRO A 1000 4.27 -3.58 -11.20
N ARG A 1001 4.74 -4.74 -11.68
CA ARG A 1001 4.15 -5.39 -12.86
C ARG A 1001 2.73 -5.83 -12.54
N ILE A 1002 2.53 -6.51 -11.41
CA ILE A 1002 1.22 -6.99 -10.95
C ILE A 1002 0.23 -5.83 -10.76
N PHE A 1003 0.70 -4.72 -10.19
CA PHE A 1003 -0.11 -3.50 -10.05
C PHE A 1003 -0.57 -2.97 -11.43
N ARG A 1004 0.34 -2.89 -12.41
CA ARG A 1004 0.00 -2.48 -13.78
C ARG A 1004 -0.94 -3.48 -14.47
N GLN A 1005 -0.72 -4.78 -14.30
CA GLN A 1005 -1.60 -5.84 -14.83
C GLN A 1005 -3.04 -5.65 -14.36
N ASN A 1006 -3.24 -5.39 -13.07
CA ASN A 1006 -4.57 -5.16 -12.50
C ASN A 1006 -5.23 -3.90 -13.08
N LEU A 1007 -4.47 -2.82 -13.31
CA LEU A 1007 -5.00 -1.61 -13.95
C LEU A 1007 -5.38 -1.84 -15.41
N LEU A 1008 -4.52 -2.51 -16.18
CA LEU A 1008 -4.78 -2.83 -17.58
C LEU A 1008 -5.97 -3.78 -17.73
N SER A 1009 -6.11 -4.76 -16.83
CA SER A 1009 -7.27 -5.65 -16.83
C SER A 1009 -8.59 -4.88 -16.64
N ALA A 1010 -8.62 -3.89 -15.74
CA ALA A 1010 -9.81 -3.06 -15.57
C ALA A 1010 -10.06 -2.15 -16.79
N GLU A 1011 -9.01 -1.53 -17.34
CA GLU A 1011 -9.11 -0.70 -18.54
C GLU A 1011 -9.59 -1.50 -19.75
N ALA A 1012 -9.13 -2.74 -19.96
CA ALA A 1012 -9.56 -3.61 -21.05
C ALA A 1012 -11.08 -3.89 -21.04
N HIS A 1013 -11.72 -3.81 -19.86
CA HIS A 1013 -13.16 -4.05 -19.72
C HIS A 1013 -13.99 -2.77 -19.64
N ARG A 1014 -13.41 -1.67 -19.16
CA ARG A 1014 -14.14 -0.46 -18.74
C ARG A 1014 -13.65 0.84 -19.37
N HIS A 1015 -12.71 0.79 -20.31
CA HIS A 1015 -12.30 1.98 -21.06
C HIS A 1015 -13.50 2.60 -21.79
N PRO A 1016 -13.69 3.93 -21.77
CA PRO A 1016 -14.87 4.57 -22.36
C PRO A 1016 -15.08 4.29 -23.85
N TYR A 1017 -13.99 4.28 -24.64
CA TYR A 1017 -14.06 3.87 -26.03
C TYR A 1017 -14.40 2.38 -26.20
N ILE A 1018 -13.93 1.49 -25.32
CA ILE A 1018 -14.28 0.06 -25.37
C ILE A 1018 -15.76 -0.13 -25.06
N GLU A 1019 -16.30 0.54 -24.04
CA GLU A 1019 -17.74 0.49 -23.73
C GLU A 1019 -18.58 1.06 -24.91
N GLN A 1020 -18.13 2.13 -25.55
CA GLN A 1020 -18.79 2.67 -26.74
C GLN A 1020 -18.74 1.70 -27.94
N LEU A 1021 -17.60 1.05 -28.16
CA LEU A 1021 -17.39 0.05 -29.19
C LEU A 1021 -18.26 -1.19 -28.95
N ALA A 1022 -18.32 -1.65 -27.69
CA ALA A 1022 -19.19 -2.71 -27.25
C ALA A 1022 -20.65 -2.41 -27.54
N GLN A 1023 -21.09 -1.16 -27.34
CA GLN A 1023 -22.43 -0.73 -27.71
C GLN A 1023 -22.68 -0.94 -29.21
N MET A 1024 -21.72 -0.60 -30.07
CA MET A 1024 -21.84 -0.78 -31.52
C MET A 1024 -21.88 -2.27 -31.90
N TYR A 1025 -21.01 -3.10 -31.31
CA TYR A 1025 -21.02 -4.55 -31.54
C TYR A 1025 -22.35 -5.19 -31.13
N LEU A 1026 -22.90 -4.81 -29.97
CA LEU A 1026 -24.17 -5.35 -29.49
C LEU A 1026 -25.36 -4.85 -30.32
N MET A 1027 -25.34 -3.60 -30.78
CA MET A 1027 -26.35 -3.08 -31.71
C MET A 1027 -26.32 -3.83 -33.04
N LYS A 1028 -25.11 -4.06 -33.56
CA LYS A 1028 -24.88 -4.78 -34.80
C LYS A 1028 -25.28 -6.26 -34.69
N LEU A 1029 -24.94 -6.92 -33.58
CA LEU A 1029 -25.38 -8.29 -33.28
C LEU A 1029 -26.91 -8.41 -33.16
N ARG A 1030 -27.58 -7.40 -32.56
CA ARG A 1030 -29.04 -7.40 -32.39
C ARG A 1030 -29.79 -7.19 -33.70
N HIS A 1031 -29.29 -6.32 -34.56
CA HIS A 1031 -30.01 -5.82 -35.74
C HIS A 1031 -29.47 -6.37 -37.07
N LYS A 1032 -28.32 -7.06 -37.06
CA LYS A 1032 -27.68 -7.67 -38.23
C LYS A 1032 -27.50 -6.66 -39.37
N ASP A 1033 -28.11 -6.92 -40.53
CA ASP A 1033 -28.01 -6.08 -41.73
C ASP A 1033 -28.79 -4.76 -41.61
N ASP A 1034 -29.70 -4.62 -40.64
CA ASP A 1034 -30.48 -3.40 -40.42
C ASP A 1034 -29.70 -2.30 -39.68
N PHE A 1035 -28.50 -2.61 -39.18
CA PHE A 1035 -27.63 -1.67 -38.49
C PHE A 1035 -26.21 -1.74 -39.05
N GLY A 1036 -25.70 -0.66 -39.63
CA GLY A 1036 -24.37 -0.61 -40.23
C GLY A 1036 -24.29 -1.38 -41.55
N THR A 1037 -24.31 -0.68 -42.68
CA THR A 1037 -24.14 -1.27 -44.02
C THR A 1037 -22.75 -0.98 -44.57
N LYS A 1038 -22.25 -1.79 -45.50
CA LYS A 1038 -20.95 -1.57 -46.18
C LYS A 1038 -20.87 -0.16 -46.77
N ALA A 1039 -21.91 0.26 -47.49
CA ALA A 1039 -21.99 1.62 -48.03
C ALA A 1039 -21.90 2.72 -46.94
N GLY A 1040 -22.58 2.56 -45.81
CA GLY A 1040 -22.55 3.52 -44.72
C GLY A 1040 -21.22 3.57 -43.97
N SER A 1041 -20.58 2.43 -43.71
CA SER A 1041 -19.25 2.37 -43.09
C SER A 1041 -18.19 3.03 -43.97
N ILE A 1042 -18.22 2.81 -45.28
CA ILE A 1042 -17.29 3.47 -46.21
C ILE A 1042 -17.49 4.99 -46.25
N TRP A 1043 -18.73 5.48 -46.20
CA TRP A 1043 -18.99 6.92 -46.06
C TRP A 1043 -18.41 7.49 -44.76
N ARG A 1044 -18.52 6.76 -43.64
CA ARG A 1044 -17.90 7.15 -42.36
C ARG A 1044 -16.37 7.07 -42.44
N LEU A 1045 -15.80 6.07 -43.11
CA LEU A 1045 -14.36 5.94 -43.32
C LEU A 1045 -13.79 7.11 -44.11
N LEU A 1046 -14.47 7.54 -45.19
CA LEU A 1046 -14.11 8.73 -45.95
C LEU A 1046 -14.20 10.00 -45.09
N PHE A 1047 -15.23 10.10 -44.24
CA PHE A 1047 -15.37 11.21 -43.30
C PHE A 1047 -14.18 11.28 -42.33
N VAL A 1048 -13.81 10.16 -41.69
CA VAL A 1048 -12.67 10.10 -40.77
C VAL A 1048 -11.37 10.37 -41.51
N SER A 1049 -11.18 9.83 -42.71
CA SER A 1049 -9.97 10.03 -43.52
C SER A 1049 -9.75 11.50 -43.91
N ALA A 1050 -10.84 12.22 -44.17
CA ALA A 1050 -10.81 13.65 -44.46
C ALA A 1050 -10.56 14.51 -43.22
N LEU A 1051 -11.12 14.11 -42.08
CA LEU A 1051 -10.99 14.84 -40.81
C LEU A 1051 -9.67 14.55 -40.06
N MET A 1052 -9.14 13.34 -40.18
CA MET A 1052 -7.99 12.84 -39.42
C MET A 1052 -6.95 12.15 -40.33
N PRO A 1053 -6.39 12.86 -41.32
CA PRO A 1053 -5.53 12.25 -42.34
C PRO A 1053 -4.24 11.60 -41.81
N TRP A 1054 -3.79 11.94 -40.59
CA TRP A 1054 -2.63 11.31 -39.95
C TRP A 1054 -2.88 9.86 -39.52
N LEU A 1055 -4.14 9.47 -39.26
CA LEU A 1055 -4.50 8.10 -38.92
C LEU A 1055 -4.28 7.15 -40.09
N ARG A 1056 -4.22 7.64 -41.33
CA ARG A 1056 -3.95 6.81 -42.51
C ARG A 1056 -2.58 6.13 -42.49
N LYS A 1057 -1.58 6.68 -41.78
CA LYS A 1057 -0.29 6.00 -41.58
C LYS A 1057 -0.42 4.74 -40.70
N LYS A 1058 -1.56 4.59 -40.01
CA LYS A 1058 -1.89 3.47 -39.12
C LYS A 1058 -2.83 2.47 -39.78
N ARG A 1059 -3.27 2.74 -41.00
CA ARG A 1059 -3.99 1.76 -41.80
C ARG A 1059 -3.06 0.59 -42.10
N ILE A 1060 -3.57 -0.62 -41.98
CA ILE A 1060 -2.87 -1.83 -42.39
C ILE A 1060 -2.80 -1.74 -43.90
N GLN A 1061 -1.64 -1.31 -44.39
CA GLN A 1061 -1.30 -1.49 -45.78
C GLN A 1061 -0.59 -2.82 -45.81
N ASP A 1062 -1.20 -3.82 -46.44
CA ASP A 1062 -0.43 -4.97 -46.91
C ASP A 1062 0.81 -4.38 -47.59
N ASP A 1063 2.01 -4.84 -47.22
CA ASP A 1063 3.35 -4.30 -47.54
C ASP A 1063 3.70 -4.39 -49.04
N VAL A 1064 2.69 -4.24 -49.88
CA VAL A 1064 2.68 -4.40 -51.30
C VAL A 1064 3.09 -3.07 -51.94
N ASP A 1065 4.41 -2.89 -52.07
CA ASP A 1065 5.04 -1.85 -52.89
C ASP A 1065 4.50 -1.78 -54.35
N ILE A 1066 3.70 -2.77 -54.80
CA ILE A 1066 2.99 -2.81 -56.08
C ILE A 1066 1.98 -1.65 -56.22
N GLY A 1067 1.44 -1.12 -55.12
CA GLY A 1067 0.46 -0.03 -55.15
C GLY A 1067 0.99 1.26 -55.79
N LYS A 1068 2.26 1.62 -55.52
CA LYS A 1068 2.85 2.87 -56.02
C LYS A 1068 2.94 2.90 -57.55
N GLU A 1069 3.24 1.76 -58.19
CA GLU A 1069 3.35 1.67 -59.65
C GLU A 1069 1.98 1.69 -60.33
N ILE A 1070 0.99 1.01 -59.76
CA ILE A 1070 -0.39 1.00 -60.27
C ILE A 1070 -1.03 2.39 -60.13
N VAL A 1071 -0.82 3.08 -59.00
CA VAL A 1071 -1.31 4.45 -58.78
C VAL A 1071 -0.74 5.43 -59.79
N ALA A 1072 0.56 5.34 -60.08
CA ALA A 1072 1.20 6.17 -61.10
C ALA A 1072 0.57 5.92 -62.49
N LYS A 1073 0.30 4.65 -62.85
CA LYS A 1073 -0.38 4.28 -64.09
C LYS A 1073 -1.82 4.78 -64.16
N MET A 1074 -2.64 4.55 -63.12
CA MET A 1074 -4.04 5.01 -63.09
C MET A 1074 -4.16 6.53 -63.15
N ARG A 1075 -3.32 7.28 -62.42
CA ARG A 1075 -3.29 8.76 -62.50
C ARG A 1075 -2.96 9.22 -63.92
N SER A 1076 -2.02 8.54 -64.59
CA SER A 1076 -1.68 8.85 -65.97
C SER A 1076 -2.84 8.58 -66.95
N SER A 1077 -3.58 7.48 -66.77
CA SER A 1077 -4.74 7.15 -67.62
C SER A 1077 -5.94 8.08 -67.39
N ILE A 1078 -6.24 8.45 -66.14
CA ILE A 1078 -7.32 9.41 -65.82
C ILE A 1078 -6.98 10.79 -66.38
N ALA A 1079 -5.74 11.25 -66.24
CA ALA A 1079 -5.30 12.54 -66.77
C ALA A 1079 -5.33 12.61 -68.31
N GLN A 1080 -5.23 11.47 -69.01
CA GLN A 1080 -5.26 11.42 -70.47
C GLN A 1080 -6.67 11.41 -71.07
N GLY A 1081 -7.74 11.30 -70.26
CA GLY A 1081 -9.12 11.36 -70.73
C GLY A 1081 -9.46 10.32 -71.80
N GLU A 1082 -8.75 9.18 -71.85
CA GLU A 1082 -9.01 8.15 -72.84
C GLU A 1082 -10.36 7.46 -72.54
N PRO A 1083 -11.30 7.44 -73.50
CA PRO A 1083 -12.55 6.72 -73.34
C PRO A 1083 -12.28 5.22 -73.26
N GLU A 1084 -12.71 4.63 -72.15
CA GLU A 1084 -12.53 3.23 -71.75
C GLU A 1084 -12.85 2.25 -72.88
N LYS A 1085 -11.83 1.72 -73.56
CA LYS A 1085 -11.95 0.57 -74.47
C LYS A 1085 -11.58 -0.72 -73.73
N ASN A 1086 -12.61 -1.35 -73.16
CA ASN A 1086 -12.77 -2.78 -72.89
C ASN A 1086 -11.65 -3.51 -72.07
N PRO A 1087 -11.83 -3.77 -70.76
CA PRO A 1087 -10.76 -4.18 -69.84
C PRO A 1087 -10.44 -5.69 -69.81
N ARG A 1088 -10.64 -6.45 -70.90
CA ARG A 1088 -10.53 -7.92 -70.88
C ARG A 1088 -9.17 -8.55 -71.22
N ARG A 1089 -8.06 -7.80 -71.26
CA ARG A 1089 -6.78 -8.38 -71.72
C ARG A 1089 -5.53 -7.81 -71.04
N ILE A 1090 -5.39 -8.05 -69.73
CA ILE A 1090 -4.07 -8.02 -69.07
C ILE A 1090 -3.96 -9.30 -68.22
N SER A 1091 -3.56 -10.39 -68.88
CA SER A 1091 -3.23 -11.65 -68.22
C SER A 1091 -1.71 -11.79 -68.10
N ARG A 1092 -1.25 -12.02 -66.87
CA ARG A 1092 -0.02 -12.73 -66.48
C ARG A 1092 1.23 -12.45 -67.35
N ALA A 1093 2.05 -11.51 -66.91
CA ALA A 1093 3.49 -11.55 -67.16
C ALA A 1093 4.21 -11.62 -65.81
N SER A 1094 4.91 -12.73 -65.61
CA SER A 1094 5.75 -13.13 -64.49
C SER A 1094 6.82 -12.10 -64.13
N PHE A 1095 6.89 -11.72 -62.85
CA PHE A 1095 8.07 -11.09 -62.26
C PHE A 1095 8.51 -11.91 -61.04
N LEU A 1096 9.65 -12.59 -61.21
CA LEU A 1096 10.45 -13.21 -60.16
C LEU A 1096 11.50 -12.19 -59.72
N ILE A 1097 11.51 -11.80 -58.45
CA ILE A 1097 12.70 -11.28 -57.78
C ILE A 1097 12.73 -11.88 -56.36
N ASP A 1098 13.81 -12.60 -56.08
CA ASP A 1098 14.18 -13.30 -54.84
C ASP A 1098 14.53 -12.31 -53.70
N PRO A 1099 14.49 -12.76 -52.42
CA PRO A 1099 14.28 -11.94 -51.21
C PRO A 1099 15.44 -11.04 -50.77
#